data_AF-A0A1V5TTM9-F1
#
_entry.id   AF-A0A1V5TTM9-F1
#
_cell.length_a   1.000
_cell.length_b   1.000
_cell.length_c   1.000
_cell.angle_alpha   90.00
_cell.angle_beta   90.00
_cell.angle_gamma   90.00
#
_symmetry.space_group_name_H-M   'P 1'
#
loop_
_entity.id
_entity.type
_entity.pdbx_description
1 polymer ?
#
loop_
_entity_poly.entity_id
_entity_poly.type
_entity_poly.pdbx_seq_one_letter_code
_entity_poly.pdbx_strand_id
1 'polypeptide(L)'
;MALKSSSNEKKIRCFPNILNIIQTLLVIGLVILPSKIYAQSNDDCLMCHSDNELTMEKKGKVISLFVDENIFKSSSHSKLSCVSCHKGFDPEAMPHAENIQEVKCISCHQKDLTKHSFHPQIIKSLGNGKSPDTSCKNCHGIHDVISIKNSKSKWNQNNLITSCGSCHKEATEQYLISNHGNAFKNGDKSAPNCITCHKSPVTTSAFGENKVDKKITQEKLCLSCHLDDEDVKNRTTPSAGFIHAYDKSVHGLALNRDKNGDAASCVDCHESHNILKPTDSRSSVYRLNIPNTCGKCHSAIKNEFLESIHGQLVIKGNGDAPSCTNCHGEHNILRVDDPNSPVAFQNLSRQVCSPCHESVALSEKYGLSANRYKTFSESYHGLALSGGSATVANCASCHGVHNIKPSSDPTSTIYKGNLVKTCGSCHPGANETFTKGTIHVTLDKEDEPILYWISYIYITLLISVIGGMFLHNFLDLIKKSKIKKLKQRGHIVEEEYGHALYLRMTLNERIQHGIMAISFIVLVLTGFMLRYPNAWWVSHITDVWSDVFVYRSWVHRIAAVVMISVSLYHIYYIAFTQRGRELVKDLFPTLKDFTDAIGVAKYNLGLSKVKPKLDRFSYVEKAEYWALVWGTIVMSVTGLLMWFYIDYIGLFSKLDWDIARTIHFYEAWLAFLAIVVWHFYFVIFNPDIYPMSLAWFKGTITEEEMAEEHPLELERIKKKQAEERMKSEQSSEDA
;
A
#
# COMPACT_ATOMS: atom_id res chain seq x y z
N MET A 1 45.81 14.07 -19.76
CA MET A 1 47.15 14.65 -19.51
C MET A 1 48.11 13.96 -20.48
N ALA A 2 48.67 14.73 -21.43
CA ALA A 2 49.73 14.43 -22.43
C ALA A 2 49.64 13.10 -23.23
N LEU A 3 49.65 13.06 -24.57
CA LEU A 3 50.70 13.59 -25.45
C LEU A 3 50.15 14.03 -26.83
N LYS A 4 50.75 15.11 -27.34
CA LYS A 4 50.61 15.77 -28.65
C LYS A 4 51.50 15.13 -29.72
N SER A 5 51.24 15.53 -30.99
CA SER A 5 52.19 15.74 -32.12
C SER A 5 52.07 14.69 -33.24
N SER A 6 51.97 14.97 -34.55
CA SER A 6 51.99 16.19 -35.39
C SER A 6 51.28 15.88 -36.74
N SER A 7 50.53 16.82 -37.33
CA SER A 7 50.86 17.66 -38.51
C SER A 7 50.87 16.99 -39.91
N ASN A 8 49.92 17.45 -40.74
CA ASN A 8 50.08 17.95 -42.13
C ASN A 8 50.52 17.00 -43.27
N GLU A 9 49.65 16.79 -44.27
CA GLU A 9 49.76 17.35 -45.65
C GLU A 9 48.92 16.60 -46.72
N LYS A 10 48.48 17.39 -47.70
CA LYS A 10 47.67 17.07 -48.88
C LYS A 10 48.43 16.21 -49.91
N LYS A 11 47.68 15.39 -50.68
CA LYS A 11 47.77 15.14 -52.16
C LYS A 11 46.99 13.86 -52.49
N ILE A 12 45.77 13.95 -53.03
CA ILE A 12 45.46 13.92 -54.48
C ILE A 12 46.40 12.97 -55.24
N ARG A 13 45.91 11.78 -55.58
CA ARG A 13 46.52 10.88 -56.57
C ARG A 13 45.68 10.85 -57.83
N CYS A 14 46.33 11.24 -58.92
CA CYS A 14 45.86 11.23 -60.29
C CYS A 14 45.83 9.82 -60.89
N PHE A 15 44.95 9.70 -61.87
CA PHE A 15 45.00 8.89 -63.10
C PHE A 15 46.40 8.51 -63.62
N PRO A 16 46.50 7.38 -64.35
CA PRO A 16 47.48 7.23 -65.40
C PRO A 16 46.85 7.30 -66.82
N ASN A 17 47.60 8.01 -67.67
CA ASN A 17 47.91 7.72 -69.07
C ASN A 17 46.91 8.08 -70.18
N ILE A 18 46.97 9.38 -70.46
CA ILE A 18 47.24 9.98 -71.78
C ILE A 18 48.41 9.23 -72.48
N LEU A 19 48.20 8.72 -73.70
CA LEU A 19 49.05 8.95 -74.87
C LEU A 19 48.42 8.31 -76.11
N ASN A 20 47.60 9.08 -76.84
CA ASN A 20 47.64 9.03 -78.30
C ASN A 20 46.97 10.28 -78.91
N ILE A 21 47.85 11.10 -79.50
CA ILE A 21 47.65 11.75 -80.79
C ILE A 21 46.89 13.09 -80.73
N ILE A 22 47.66 14.08 -80.29
CA ILE A 22 47.70 15.43 -80.88
C ILE A 22 48.05 15.27 -82.36
N GLN A 23 47.08 15.43 -83.26
CA GLN A 23 47.36 15.80 -84.66
C GLN A 23 46.11 16.22 -85.46
N THR A 24 45.32 17.18 -84.97
CA THR A 24 44.44 17.98 -85.86
C THR A 24 43.85 19.18 -85.11
N LEU A 25 44.67 20.21 -84.89
CA LEU A 25 44.20 21.59 -84.88
C LEU A 25 44.43 22.12 -86.30
N LEU A 26 43.50 22.95 -86.78
CA LEU A 26 43.43 23.58 -88.11
C LEU A 26 43.01 22.68 -89.27
N VAL A 27 41.69 22.63 -89.52
CA VAL A 27 41.00 23.04 -90.75
C VAL A 27 39.53 22.60 -90.59
N ILE A 28 38.61 23.35 -91.21
CA ILE A 28 37.14 23.25 -91.14
C ILE A 28 36.53 24.15 -90.05
N GLY A 29 36.60 25.46 -90.33
CA GLY A 29 35.42 26.29 -90.11
C GLY A 29 34.30 25.88 -91.07
N LEU A 30 33.09 26.30 -90.70
CA LEU A 30 31.80 26.11 -91.35
C LEU A 30 31.05 24.81 -91.04
N VAL A 31 29.79 25.02 -90.63
CA VAL A 31 28.69 24.06 -90.41
C VAL A 31 28.57 23.47 -89.00
N ILE A 32 28.23 24.31 -88.02
CA ILE A 32 27.30 23.91 -86.95
C ILE A 32 25.93 24.46 -87.35
N LEU A 33 25.11 23.61 -87.96
CA LEU A 33 23.68 23.86 -88.08
C LEU A 33 23.07 23.85 -86.67
N PRO A 34 22.25 24.85 -86.30
CA PRO A 34 21.49 24.78 -85.06
C PRO A 34 20.44 23.69 -85.24
N SER A 35 20.63 22.54 -84.60
CA SER A 35 19.49 21.66 -84.31
C SER A 35 18.55 22.48 -83.44
N LYS A 36 17.44 22.95 -84.02
CA LYS A 36 16.37 23.60 -83.28
C LYS A 36 15.81 22.58 -82.28
N ILE A 37 16.35 22.59 -81.06
CA ILE A 37 15.62 22.06 -79.91
C ILE A 37 14.58 23.13 -79.59
N TYR A 38 13.39 23.01 -80.17
CA TYR A 38 12.25 23.76 -79.66
C TYR A 38 11.95 23.22 -78.26
N ALA A 39 12.22 24.02 -77.24
CA ALA A 39 11.58 23.80 -75.95
C ALA A 39 10.10 24.12 -76.16
N GLN A 40 9.29 23.08 -76.40
CA GLN A 40 7.85 23.25 -76.56
C GLN A 40 7.29 23.87 -75.27
N SER A 41 6.55 24.97 -75.42
CA SER A 41 6.01 25.73 -74.31
C SER A 41 4.70 25.10 -73.82
N ASN A 42 4.28 25.40 -72.59
CA ASN A 42 2.97 24.93 -72.11
C ASN A 42 1.82 25.55 -72.90
N ASP A 43 2.02 26.74 -73.46
CA ASP A 43 1.04 27.46 -74.26
C ASP A 43 0.67 26.64 -75.50
N ASP A 44 1.63 25.96 -76.13
CA ASP A 44 1.41 25.10 -77.30
C ASP A 44 0.44 23.94 -77.00
N CYS A 45 0.51 23.38 -75.78
CA CYS A 45 -0.40 22.31 -75.35
C CYS A 45 -1.78 22.88 -74.97
N LEU A 46 -1.80 24.03 -74.30
CA LEU A 46 -3.01 24.66 -73.78
C LEU A 46 -3.86 25.30 -74.88
N MET A 47 -3.34 25.51 -76.09
CA MET A 47 -4.13 25.96 -77.26
C MET A 47 -5.36 25.09 -77.50
N CYS A 48 -5.25 23.77 -77.27
CA CYS A 48 -6.38 22.84 -77.37
C CYS A 48 -6.84 22.35 -75.99
N HIS A 49 -5.91 22.07 -75.06
CA HIS A 49 -6.25 21.47 -73.77
C HIS A 49 -6.87 22.45 -72.75
N SER A 50 -6.98 23.74 -73.06
CA SER A 50 -7.73 24.71 -72.23
C SER A 50 -9.24 24.76 -72.52
N ASP A 51 -9.73 24.00 -73.50
CA ASP A 51 -11.17 23.90 -73.80
C ASP A 51 -11.86 22.92 -72.83
N ASN A 52 -12.88 23.40 -72.12
CA ASN A 52 -13.61 22.63 -71.11
C ASN A 52 -14.54 21.56 -71.70
N GLU A 53 -14.87 21.65 -73.00
CA GLU A 53 -15.67 20.65 -73.73
C GLU A 53 -14.79 19.57 -74.39
N LEU A 54 -13.46 19.70 -74.33
CA LEU A 54 -12.55 18.74 -74.96
C LEU A 54 -12.61 17.38 -74.23
N THR A 55 -13.05 16.36 -74.97
CA THR A 55 -13.19 14.99 -74.47
C THR A 55 -12.65 13.97 -75.47
N MET A 56 -12.32 12.78 -74.98
CA MET A 56 -12.04 11.61 -75.82
C MET A 56 -12.77 10.38 -75.30
N GLU A 57 -13.13 9.47 -76.20
CA GLU A 57 -13.63 8.15 -75.81
C GLU A 57 -12.48 7.16 -75.68
N LYS A 58 -12.37 6.53 -74.50
CA LYS A 58 -11.36 5.49 -74.26
C LYS A 58 -12.02 4.30 -73.56
N LYS A 59 -12.05 3.16 -74.23
CA LYS A 59 -12.66 1.90 -73.74
C LYS A 59 -14.13 2.08 -73.31
N GLY A 60 -14.94 2.75 -74.14
CA GLY A 60 -16.38 2.93 -73.90
C GLY A 60 -16.73 3.96 -72.80
N LYS A 61 -15.76 4.80 -72.39
CA LYS A 61 -15.98 5.90 -71.45
C LYS A 61 -15.51 7.22 -72.06
N VAL A 62 -16.33 8.25 -71.97
CA VAL A 62 -15.96 9.63 -72.30
C VAL A 62 -15.09 10.17 -71.16
N ILE A 63 -13.89 10.65 -71.48
CA ILE A 63 -12.91 11.20 -70.54
C ILE A 63 -12.60 12.63 -70.97
N SER A 64 -12.66 13.57 -70.03
CA SER A 64 -12.25 14.95 -70.29
C SER A 64 -10.73 15.06 -70.46
N LEU A 65 -10.31 15.83 -71.46
CA LEU A 65 -8.92 16.19 -71.73
C LEU A 65 -8.60 17.63 -71.33
N PHE A 66 -9.56 18.31 -70.71
CA PHE A 66 -9.43 19.69 -70.24
C PHE A 66 -8.39 19.80 -69.12
N VAL A 67 -7.60 20.87 -69.21
CA VAL A 67 -6.63 21.30 -68.21
C VAL A 67 -6.91 22.77 -67.88
N ASP A 68 -7.33 23.01 -66.64
CA ASP A 68 -7.43 24.38 -66.13
C ASP A 68 -6.02 24.93 -65.85
N GLU A 69 -5.62 25.89 -66.69
CA GLU A 69 -4.32 26.54 -66.60
C GLU A 69 -4.11 27.25 -65.25
N ASN A 70 -5.15 27.84 -64.66
CA ASN A 70 -5.04 28.54 -63.38
C ASN A 70 -4.77 27.56 -62.24
N ILE A 71 -5.43 26.39 -62.27
CA ILE A 71 -5.18 25.31 -61.32
C ILE A 71 -3.75 24.80 -61.46
N PHE A 72 -3.29 24.51 -62.69
CA PHE A 72 -1.92 24.04 -62.94
C PHE A 72 -0.86 25.07 -62.49
N LYS A 73 -1.06 26.37 -62.80
CA LYS A 73 -0.17 27.45 -62.36
C LYS A 73 -0.10 27.59 -60.84
N SER A 74 -1.17 27.21 -60.12
CA SER A 74 -1.18 27.18 -58.66
C SER A 74 -0.50 25.93 -58.05
N SER A 75 -0.20 24.92 -58.86
CA SER A 75 0.44 23.68 -58.44
C SER A 75 1.92 23.85 -58.09
N SER A 76 2.47 22.88 -57.38
CA SER A 76 3.91 22.84 -57.06
C SER A 76 4.78 22.51 -58.27
N HIS A 77 4.16 22.06 -59.37
CA HIS A 77 4.82 21.72 -60.63
C HIS A 77 4.64 22.80 -61.70
N SER A 78 4.13 23.98 -61.36
CA SER A 78 3.84 25.07 -62.30
C SER A 78 5.02 25.54 -63.16
N LYS A 79 6.26 25.28 -62.73
CA LYS A 79 7.48 25.57 -63.48
C LYS A 79 7.90 24.48 -64.46
N LEU A 80 7.23 23.32 -64.46
CA LEU A 80 7.51 22.22 -65.37
C LEU A 80 6.72 22.39 -66.67
N SER A 81 7.30 21.90 -67.77
CA SER A 81 6.56 21.80 -69.03
C SER A 81 5.61 20.58 -69.03
N CYS A 82 4.51 20.59 -69.78
CA CYS A 82 3.56 19.46 -69.87
C CYS A 82 4.27 18.14 -70.26
N VAL A 83 5.21 18.22 -71.20
CA VAL A 83 6.02 17.08 -71.68
C VAL A 83 7.03 16.55 -70.65
N SER A 84 7.24 17.28 -69.55
CA SER A 84 8.05 16.80 -68.43
C SER A 84 7.38 15.62 -67.71
N CYS A 85 6.04 15.57 -67.71
CA CYS A 85 5.24 14.51 -67.12
C CYS A 85 4.60 13.60 -68.18
N HIS A 86 4.07 14.17 -69.27
CA HIS A 86 3.48 13.43 -70.38
C HIS A 86 4.56 13.05 -71.39
N LYS A 87 4.91 11.76 -71.45
CA LYS A 87 5.99 11.25 -72.31
C LYS A 87 5.50 10.09 -73.18
N GLY A 88 6.28 9.77 -74.22
CA GLY A 88 6.04 8.63 -75.09
C GLY A 88 4.95 8.87 -76.14
N PHE A 89 4.85 10.11 -76.62
CA PHE A 89 4.07 10.50 -77.80
C PHE A 89 4.85 11.57 -78.57
N ASP A 90 4.60 11.69 -79.87
CA ASP A 90 5.10 12.80 -80.71
C ASP A 90 4.21 14.04 -80.50
N PRO A 91 4.71 15.13 -79.90
CA PRO A 91 3.91 16.32 -79.64
C PRO A 91 3.50 17.11 -80.89
N GLU A 92 4.16 16.89 -82.02
CA GLU A 92 3.87 17.59 -83.29
C GLU A 92 2.75 16.89 -84.09
N ALA A 93 2.50 15.61 -83.82
CA ALA A 93 1.44 14.83 -84.44
C ALA A 93 0.07 15.13 -83.78
N MET A 94 -0.62 16.18 -84.21
CA MET A 94 -1.96 16.57 -83.69
C MET A 94 -3.10 16.12 -84.64
N PRO A 95 -4.17 15.47 -84.14
CA PRO A 95 -4.36 14.95 -82.78
C PRO A 95 -3.40 13.80 -82.46
N HIS A 96 -2.85 13.77 -81.24
CA HIS A 96 -1.88 12.76 -80.82
C HIS A 96 -2.53 11.37 -80.78
N ALA A 97 -2.31 10.57 -81.84
CA ALA A 97 -2.97 9.28 -82.07
C ALA A 97 -2.40 8.12 -81.25
N GLU A 98 -1.22 8.29 -80.64
CA GLU A 98 -0.51 7.25 -79.90
C GLU A 98 -0.94 7.15 -78.42
N ASN A 99 -0.73 5.97 -77.81
CA ASN A 99 -0.99 5.76 -76.39
C ASN A 99 0.05 6.50 -75.52
N ILE A 100 -0.29 7.71 -75.08
CA ILE A 100 0.50 8.47 -74.10
C ILE A 100 0.76 7.60 -72.87
N GLN A 101 2.03 7.52 -72.44
CA GLN A 101 2.40 6.76 -71.26
C GLN A 101 1.74 7.36 -70.02
N GLU A 102 1.22 6.49 -69.14
CA GLU A 102 0.65 6.95 -67.88
C GLU A 102 1.72 7.63 -67.02
N VAL A 103 1.38 8.80 -66.47
CA VAL A 103 2.27 9.62 -65.64
C VAL A 103 2.59 8.87 -64.35
N LYS A 104 3.88 8.57 -64.13
CA LYS A 104 4.37 7.90 -62.91
C LYS A 104 5.07 8.91 -62.02
N CYS A 105 4.39 9.42 -60.98
CA CYS A 105 4.95 10.42 -60.05
C CYS A 105 6.28 9.97 -59.43
N ILE A 106 6.43 8.66 -59.20
CA ILE A 106 7.63 8.06 -58.60
C ILE A 106 8.87 8.14 -59.49
N SER A 107 8.77 8.49 -60.78
CA SER A 107 9.99 8.70 -61.59
C SER A 107 10.86 9.81 -61.02
N CYS A 108 10.25 10.80 -60.35
CA CYS A 108 10.94 11.91 -59.68
C CYS A 108 10.81 11.84 -58.16
N HIS A 109 9.73 11.26 -57.63
CA HIS A 109 9.40 11.20 -56.20
C HIS A 109 9.71 9.85 -55.53
N GLN A 110 10.74 9.12 -55.98
CA GLN A 110 11.09 7.80 -55.42
C GLN A 110 11.27 7.82 -53.89
N LYS A 111 11.87 8.89 -53.37
CA LYS A 111 12.13 9.09 -51.94
C LYS A 111 10.87 9.38 -51.11
N ASP A 112 9.74 9.70 -51.75
CA ASP A 112 8.49 10.02 -51.05
C ASP A 112 7.62 8.78 -50.80
N LEU A 113 7.90 7.66 -51.48
CA LEU A 113 7.21 6.38 -51.22
C LEU A 113 7.39 5.90 -49.77
N THR A 114 8.60 6.03 -49.23
CA THR A 114 8.92 5.59 -47.86
C THR A 114 8.25 6.44 -46.78
N LYS A 115 7.72 7.62 -47.14
CA LYS A 115 6.96 8.49 -46.22
C LYS A 115 5.52 8.04 -46.02
N HIS A 116 5.03 7.07 -46.80
CA HIS A 116 3.66 6.55 -46.76
C HIS A 116 3.58 5.18 -46.08
N SER A 117 4.41 4.96 -45.05
CA SER A 117 4.43 3.75 -44.22
C SER A 117 3.07 3.38 -43.61
N PHE A 118 2.17 4.34 -43.43
CA PHE A 118 0.79 4.13 -42.97
C PHE A 118 -0.09 3.37 -43.97
N HIS A 119 0.26 3.38 -45.26
CA HIS A 119 -0.38 2.59 -46.32
C HIS A 119 0.65 1.72 -47.05
N PRO A 120 1.04 0.56 -46.48
CA PRO A 120 2.05 -0.32 -47.06
C PRO A 120 1.73 -0.79 -48.49
N GLN A 121 0.45 -0.80 -48.87
CA GLN A 121 0.00 -1.16 -50.22
C GLN A 121 0.43 -0.14 -51.28
N ILE A 122 0.59 1.15 -50.94
CA ILE A 122 1.11 2.18 -51.85
C ILE A 122 2.57 1.89 -52.22
N ILE A 123 3.35 1.41 -51.24
CA ILE A 123 4.75 1.04 -51.45
C ILE A 123 4.83 -0.15 -52.40
N LYS A 124 3.97 -1.16 -52.20
CA LYS A 124 3.88 -2.34 -53.10
C LYS A 124 3.42 -1.98 -54.51
N SER A 125 2.50 -1.03 -54.65
CA SER A 125 1.99 -0.58 -55.96
C SER A 125 2.89 0.44 -56.65
N LEU A 126 3.99 0.87 -56.02
CA LEU A 126 4.84 1.96 -56.48
C LEU A 126 4.04 3.24 -56.79
N GLY A 127 2.97 3.49 -56.03
CA GLY A 127 2.09 4.64 -56.22
C GLY A 127 1.20 4.61 -57.47
N ASN A 128 1.20 3.50 -58.23
CA ASN A 128 0.43 3.35 -59.47
C ASN A 128 -0.72 2.34 -59.34
N GLY A 129 -1.20 2.12 -58.11
CA GLY A 129 -2.32 1.22 -57.88
C GLY A 129 -3.61 1.73 -58.54
N LYS A 130 -4.51 0.80 -58.85
CA LYS A 130 -5.81 1.10 -59.49
C LYS A 130 -6.91 1.46 -58.49
N SER A 131 -6.69 1.18 -57.21
CA SER A 131 -7.65 1.47 -56.14
C SER A 131 -7.45 2.91 -55.61
N PRO A 132 -8.50 3.59 -55.13
CA PRO A 132 -8.42 4.95 -54.58
C PRO A 132 -7.35 5.15 -53.51
N ASP A 133 -7.05 4.12 -52.72
CA ASP A 133 -6.09 4.09 -51.61
C ASP A 133 -4.65 3.70 -52.00
N THR A 134 -4.42 3.32 -53.27
CA THR A 134 -3.12 2.77 -53.73
C THR A 134 -2.44 3.60 -54.81
N SER A 135 -3.00 4.77 -55.15
CA SER A 135 -2.58 5.61 -56.27
C SER A 135 -2.21 7.02 -55.80
N CYS A 136 -1.04 7.53 -56.19
CA CYS A 136 -0.62 8.89 -55.86
C CYS A 136 -1.60 9.93 -56.39
N LYS A 137 -2.13 9.73 -57.61
CA LYS A 137 -3.09 10.64 -58.25
C LYS A 137 -4.43 10.73 -57.54
N ASN A 138 -4.91 9.64 -56.96
CA ASN A 138 -6.21 9.61 -56.28
C ASN A 138 -6.13 10.35 -54.93
N CYS A 139 -4.97 10.37 -54.30
CA CYS A 139 -4.74 11.08 -53.04
C CYS A 139 -4.30 12.54 -53.25
N HIS A 140 -3.26 12.77 -54.07
CA HIS A 140 -2.63 14.09 -54.23
C HIS A 140 -3.22 14.94 -55.36
N GLY A 141 -3.99 14.32 -56.26
CA GLY A 141 -4.43 14.96 -57.49
C GLY A 141 -3.41 14.82 -58.63
N ILE A 142 -3.64 15.53 -59.73
CA ILE A 142 -2.81 15.45 -60.95
C ILE A 142 -2.22 16.82 -61.31
N HIS A 143 -3.06 17.78 -61.68
CA HIS A 143 -2.67 19.15 -62.04
C HIS A 143 -2.92 20.14 -60.89
N ASP A 144 -3.58 19.70 -59.81
CA ASP A 144 -3.92 20.45 -58.61
C ASP A 144 -2.99 20.13 -57.41
N VAL A 145 -1.84 19.48 -57.66
CA VAL A 145 -0.91 19.06 -56.61
C VAL A 145 -0.23 20.28 -55.97
N ILE A 146 -0.62 20.59 -54.73
CA ILE A 146 -0.07 21.71 -53.96
C ILE A 146 0.66 21.25 -52.71
N SER A 147 1.71 22.00 -52.35
CA SER A 147 2.56 21.72 -51.18
C SER A 147 1.76 21.58 -49.90
N ILE A 148 2.12 20.62 -49.05
CA ILE A 148 1.52 20.38 -47.73
C ILE A 148 1.61 21.60 -46.80
N LYS A 149 2.55 22.51 -47.07
CA LYS A 149 2.70 23.77 -46.31
C LYS A 149 1.61 24.79 -46.63
N ASN A 150 0.93 24.64 -47.77
CA ASN A 150 -0.17 25.52 -48.16
C ASN A 150 -1.44 25.15 -47.38
N SER A 151 -2.12 26.13 -46.79
CA SER A 151 -3.35 25.94 -46.01
C SER A 151 -4.52 25.37 -46.84
N LYS A 152 -4.53 25.58 -48.16
CA LYS A 152 -5.52 25.02 -49.08
C LYS A 152 -5.26 23.56 -49.45
N SER A 153 -4.09 23.00 -49.09
CA SER A 153 -3.76 21.61 -49.41
C SER A 153 -4.64 20.65 -48.62
N LYS A 154 -5.22 19.64 -49.30
CA LYS A 154 -5.94 18.53 -48.66
C LYS A 154 -5.08 17.86 -47.58
N TRP A 155 -3.77 17.82 -47.78
CA TRP A 155 -2.81 17.17 -46.88
C TRP A 155 -2.10 18.14 -45.94
N ASN A 156 -2.58 19.38 -45.83
CA ASN A 156 -2.15 20.30 -44.79
C ASN A 156 -2.51 19.74 -43.40
N GLN A 157 -1.68 20.00 -42.40
CA GLN A 157 -1.86 19.55 -41.02
C GLN A 157 -3.29 19.79 -40.50
N ASN A 158 -3.88 20.96 -40.80
CA ASN A 158 -5.22 21.32 -40.33
C ASN A 158 -6.36 20.57 -41.05
N ASN A 159 -6.09 20.07 -42.25
CA ASN A 159 -7.08 19.39 -43.10
C ASN A 159 -6.99 17.86 -43.02
N LEU A 160 -5.98 17.32 -42.33
CA LEU A 160 -5.71 15.87 -42.27
C LEU A 160 -6.91 15.06 -41.77
N ILE A 161 -7.64 15.56 -40.78
CA ILE A 161 -8.79 14.85 -40.20
C ILE A 161 -9.87 14.65 -41.27
N THR A 162 -10.21 15.70 -42.03
CA THR A 162 -11.21 15.66 -43.10
C THR A 162 -10.72 14.77 -44.25
N SER A 163 -9.45 14.88 -44.63
CA SER A 163 -8.87 14.11 -45.73
C SER A 163 -8.81 12.61 -45.42
N CYS A 164 -8.33 12.22 -44.24
CA CYS A 164 -8.36 10.83 -43.79
C CYS A 164 -9.80 10.33 -43.60
N GLY A 165 -10.69 11.18 -43.07
CA GLY A 165 -12.10 10.85 -42.80
C GLY A 165 -12.95 10.57 -44.05
N SER A 166 -12.50 11.01 -45.23
CA SER A 166 -13.15 10.65 -46.50
C SER A 166 -13.15 9.14 -46.78
N CYS A 167 -12.17 8.41 -46.23
CA CYS A 167 -12.06 6.94 -46.30
C CYS A 167 -12.21 6.27 -44.93
N HIS A 168 -11.78 6.91 -43.84
CA HIS A 168 -11.78 6.37 -42.47
C HIS A 168 -12.83 7.04 -41.57
N LYS A 169 -14.08 7.06 -42.04
CA LYS A 169 -15.17 7.81 -41.40
C LYS A 169 -15.35 7.48 -39.91
N GLU A 170 -15.45 6.20 -39.56
CA GLU A 170 -15.67 5.76 -38.17
C GLU A 170 -14.51 6.17 -37.23
N ALA A 171 -13.26 5.94 -37.66
CA ALA A 171 -12.09 6.33 -36.86
C ALA A 171 -12.01 7.86 -36.68
N THR A 172 -12.39 8.62 -37.71
CA THR A 172 -12.47 10.09 -37.63
C THR A 172 -13.57 10.53 -36.67
N GLU A 173 -14.75 9.92 -36.71
CA GLU A 173 -15.86 10.23 -35.79
C GLU A 173 -15.48 9.96 -34.33
N GLN A 174 -14.86 8.81 -34.06
CA GLN A 174 -14.33 8.47 -32.73
C GLN A 174 -13.22 9.44 -32.27
N TYR A 175 -12.27 9.76 -33.16
CA TYR A 175 -11.19 10.68 -32.85
C TYR A 175 -11.71 12.08 -32.52
N LEU A 176 -12.69 12.60 -33.28
CA LEU A 176 -13.25 13.93 -33.08
C LEU A 176 -13.92 14.12 -31.72
N ILE A 177 -14.49 13.06 -31.13
CA ILE A 177 -15.11 13.10 -29.80
C ILE A 177 -14.11 12.82 -28.67
N SER A 178 -12.92 12.30 -28.98
CA SER A 178 -11.85 12.00 -28.01
C SER A 178 -11.23 13.27 -27.41
N ASN A 179 -10.48 13.12 -26.32
CA ASN A 179 -9.74 14.24 -25.75
C ASN A 179 -8.61 14.75 -26.66
N HIS A 180 -7.95 13.88 -27.41
CA HIS A 180 -6.94 14.29 -28.40
C HIS A 180 -7.55 15.09 -29.56
N GLY A 181 -8.70 14.65 -30.09
CA GLY A 181 -9.41 15.38 -31.14
C GLY A 181 -9.92 16.74 -30.69
N ASN A 182 -10.44 16.82 -29.46
CA ASN A 182 -10.84 18.10 -28.87
C ASN A 182 -9.64 19.05 -28.69
N ALA A 183 -8.50 18.56 -28.20
CA ALA A 183 -7.28 19.38 -28.05
C ALA A 183 -6.79 19.89 -29.42
N PHE A 184 -6.79 19.02 -30.43
CA PHE A 184 -6.44 19.39 -31.81
C PHE A 184 -7.36 20.47 -32.37
N LYS A 185 -8.69 20.32 -32.19
CA LYS A 185 -9.69 21.31 -32.64
C LYS A 185 -9.50 22.67 -31.97
N ASN A 186 -9.05 22.70 -30.72
CA ASN A 186 -8.77 23.92 -29.96
C ASN A 186 -7.42 24.57 -30.33
N GLY A 187 -6.69 24.02 -31.30
CA GLY A 187 -5.44 24.58 -31.80
C GLY A 187 -4.20 24.23 -30.96
N ASP A 188 -4.27 23.21 -30.10
CA ASP A 188 -3.10 22.72 -29.38
C ASP A 188 -2.11 22.08 -30.37
N LYS A 189 -0.93 22.69 -30.49
CA LYS A 189 0.12 22.24 -31.41
C LYS A 189 0.74 20.90 -31.01
N SER A 190 0.63 20.52 -29.74
CA SER A 190 1.12 19.25 -29.21
C SER A 190 0.09 18.12 -29.34
N ALA A 191 -1.17 18.43 -29.71
CA ALA A 191 -2.19 17.43 -29.87
C ALA A 191 -1.88 16.50 -31.06
N PRO A 192 -1.90 15.18 -30.86
CA PRO A 192 -1.58 14.24 -31.93
C PRO A 192 -2.72 14.20 -32.95
N ASN A 193 -2.39 14.26 -34.24
CA ASN A 193 -3.33 14.03 -35.34
C ASN A 193 -3.17 12.62 -35.94
N CYS A 194 -3.96 12.31 -36.97
CA CYS A 194 -3.93 11.00 -37.63
C CYS A 194 -2.52 10.58 -38.06
N ILE A 195 -1.74 11.47 -38.67
CA ILE A 195 -0.38 11.16 -39.13
C ILE A 195 0.60 11.14 -37.96
N THR A 196 0.41 11.93 -36.90
CA THR A 196 1.23 11.82 -35.68
C THR A 196 1.17 10.39 -35.11
N CYS A 197 -0.03 9.80 -35.05
CA CYS A 197 -0.21 8.44 -34.54
C CYS A 197 0.15 7.36 -35.56
N HIS A 198 -0.15 7.56 -36.85
CA HIS A 198 0.03 6.52 -37.89
C HIS A 198 1.33 6.67 -38.69
N LYS A 199 2.25 7.58 -38.32
CA LYS A 199 3.55 7.74 -39.00
C LYS A 199 4.32 6.42 -39.09
N SER A 200 4.18 5.58 -38.08
CA SER A 200 4.73 4.22 -38.04
C SER A 200 3.61 3.19 -38.16
N PRO A 201 3.90 1.98 -38.66
CA PRO A 201 2.90 0.92 -38.67
C PRO A 201 2.52 0.56 -37.24
N VAL A 202 1.24 0.72 -36.88
CA VAL A 202 0.67 0.46 -35.54
C VAL A 202 -0.62 -0.37 -35.58
N THR A 203 -0.99 -0.85 -36.77
CA THR A 203 -2.25 -1.54 -37.05
C THR A 203 -2.03 -3.03 -37.29
N THR A 204 -3.09 -3.81 -37.12
CA THR A 204 -3.06 -5.25 -37.43
C THR A 204 -2.68 -5.53 -38.89
N SER A 205 -3.04 -4.64 -39.83
CA SER A 205 -2.67 -4.80 -41.26
C SER A 205 -1.16 -4.75 -41.50
N ALA A 206 -0.39 -4.12 -40.61
CA ALA A 206 1.06 -4.04 -40.72
C ALA A 206 1.79 -5.22 -40.08
N PHE A 207 1.26 -5.75 -38.98
CA PHE A 207 1.92 -6.80 -38.18
C PHE A 207 1.32 -8.20 -38.39
N GLY A 208 0.18 -8.33 -39.08
CA GLY A 208 -0.52 -9.60 -39.23
C GLY A 208 -0.91 -10.22 -37.88
N GLU A 209 -0.52 -11.47 -37.66
CA GLU A 209 -0.80 -12.22 -36.43
C GLU A 209 0.14 -11.87 -35.27
N ASN A 210 1.20 -11.08 -35.51
CA ASN A 210 2.17 -10.71 -34.47
C ASN A 210 1.59 -9.64 -33.53
N LYS A 211 0.82 -10.10 -32.53
CA LYS A 211 0.20 -9.24 -31.52
C LYS A 211 1.21 -8.53 -30.63
N VAL A 212 2.33 -9.20 -30.30
CA VAL A 212 3.34 -8.71 -29.35
C VAL A 212 4.00 -7.46 -29.90
N ASP A 213 4.60 -7.53 -31.09
CA ASP A 213 5.31 -6.40 -31.68
C ASP A 213 4.37 -5.24 -31.98
N LYS A 214 3.12 -5.54 -32.36
CA LYS A 214 2.08 -4.51 -32.54
C LYS A 214 1.81 -3.76 -31.24
N LYS A 215 1.54 -4.47 -30.14
CA LYS A 215 1.20 -3.85 -28.84
C LYS A 215 2.39 -3.07 -28.26
N ILE A 216 3.61 -3.60 -28.36
CA ILE A 216 4.83 -2.89 -27.96
C ILE A 216 5.02 -1.62 -28.81
N THR A 217 4.74 -1.67 -30.11
CA THR A 217 4.83 -0.49 -30.98
C THR A 217 3.77 0.56 -30.61
N GLN A 218 2.56 0.13 -30.27
CA GLN A 218 1.48 1.02 -29.79
C GLN A 218 1.83 1.67 -28.45
N GLU A 219 2.41 0.92 -27.52
CA GLU A 219 2.91 1.43 -26.23
C GLU A 219 3.97 2.51 -26.43
N LYS A 220 4.99 2.23 -27.25
CA LYS A 220 6.04 3.21 -27.59
C LYS A 220 5.46 4.47 -28.22
N LEU A 221 4.42 4.35 -29.05
CA LEU A 221 3.74 5.51 -29.62
C LEU A 221 3.11 6.39 -28.52
N CYS A 222 2.37 5.80 -27.60
CA CYS A 222 1.75 6.54 -26.50
C CYS A 222 2.82 7.21 -25.60
N LEU A 223 3.89 6.48 -25.26
CA LEU A 223 4.97 6.98 -24.41
C LEU A 223 5.78 8.09 -25.09
N SER A 224 5.92 8.08 -26.43
CA SER A 224 6.65 9.12 -27.15
C SER A 224 6.10 10.54 -26.95
N CYS A 225 4.81 10.66 -26.59
CA CYS A 225 4.21 11.93 -26.19
C CYS A 225 4.05 12.04 -24.67
N HIS A 226 3.55 11.00 -23.99
CA HIS A 226 3.21 11.12 -22.57
C HIS A 226 4.41 10.99 -21.61
N LEU A 227 5.54 10.48 -22.08
CA LEU A 227 6.77 10.30 -21.30
C LEU A 227 7.94 11.11 -21.88
N ASP A 228 8.16 11.03 -23.20
CA ASP A 228 9.35 11.59 -23.85
C ASP A 228 9.20 13.07 -24.26
N ASP A 229 7.97 13.54 -24.50
CA ASP A 229 7.70 14.93 -24.84
C ASP A 229 7.49 15.76 -23.55
N GLU A 230 8.50 16.56 -23.19
CA GLU A 230 8.48 17.42 -22.00
C GLU A 230 7.30 18.42 -22.01
N ASP A 231 6.88 18.90 -23.18
CA ASP A 231 5.80 19.87 -23.29
C ASP A 231 4.44 19.22 -22.98
N VAL A 232 4.20 18.02 -23.50
CA VAL A 232 3.01 17.21 -23.19
C VAL A 232 3.03 16.73 -21.74
N LYS A 233 4.17 16.22 -21.27
CA LYS A 233 4.36 15.69 -19.90
C LYS A 233 4.07 16.74 -18.82
N ASN A 234 4.45 18.00 -19.04
CA ASN A 234 4.21 19.08 -18.07
C ASN A 234 2.76 19.60 -18.07
N ARG A 235 1.97 19.27 -19.10
CA ARG A 235 0.60 19.78 -19.29
C ARG A 235 -0.49 18.72 -19.19
N THR A 236 -0.13 17.44 -19.15
CA THR A 236 -1.08 16.32 -19.10
C THR A 236 -1.11 15.65 -17.74
N THR A 237 -2.30 15.16 -17.39
CA THR A 237 -2.54 14.28 -16.23
C THR A 237 -3.11 12.97 -16.74
N PRO A 238 -2.77 11.81 -16.15
CA PRO A 238 -1.89 11.61 -14.98
C PRO A 238 -0.38 11.79 -15.29
N SER A 239 0.46 11.81 -14.25
CA SER A 239 1.90 12.09 -14.38
C SER A 239 2.66 11.01 -15.17
N ALA A 240 3.77 11.39 -15.78
CA ALA A 240 4.64 10.45 -16.50
C ALA A 240 5.06 9.23 -15.66
N GLY A 241 5.31 9.43 -14.36
CA GLY A 241 5.65 8.33 -13.44
C GLY A 241 4.49 7.34 -13.24
N PHE A 242 3.26 7.83 -13.20
CA PHE A 242 2.07 6.97 -13.13
C PHE A 242 1.88 6.15 -14.42
N ILE A 243 2.13 6.75 -15.58
CA ILE A 243 2.03 6.06 -16.87
C ILE A 243 3.14 5.00 -16.98
N HIS A 244 4.38 5.35 -16.64
CA HIS A 244 5.52 4.44 -16.68
C HIS A 244 5.42 3.27 -15.68
N ALA A 245 4.58 3.39 -14.64
CA ALA A 245 4.33 2.27 -13.73
C ALA A 245 3.78 1.02 -14.45
N TYR A 246 3.11 1.19 -15.59
CA TYR A 246 2.60 0.12 -16.43
C TYR A 246 3.66 -0.93 -16.77
N ASP A 247 4.89 -0.51 -17.07
CA ASP A 247 6.00 -1.41 -17.46
C ASP A 247 6.32 -2.44 -16.38
N LYS A 248 6.04 -2.10 -15.12
CA LYS A 248 6.25 -2.96 -13.94
C LYS A 248 5.00 -3.72 -13.52
N SER A 249 3.85 -3.46 -14.15
CA SER A 249 2.61 -4.19 -13.88
C SER A 249 2.68 -5.63 -14.40
N VAL A 250 1.75 -6.47 -13.95
CA VAL A 250 1.58 -7.83 -14.47
C VAL A 250 1.34 -7.86 -15.98
N HIS A 251 0.64 -6.88 -16.52
CA HIS A 251 0.39 -6.78 -17.97
C HIS A 251 1.64 -6.31 -18.72
N GLY A 252 2.33 -5.28 -18.22
CA GLY A 252 3.56 -4.77 -18.81
C GLY A 252 4.67 -5.82 -18.82
N LEU A 253 4.86 -6.54 -17.72
CA LEU A 253 5.81 -7.66 -17.65
C LEU A 253 5.42 -8.80 -18.58
N ALA A 254 4.14 -9.20 -18.61
CA ALA A 254 3.67 -10.25 -19.50
C ALA A 254 3.88 -9.90 -20.99
N LEU A 255 3.63 -8.64 -21.37
CA LEU A 255 3.81 -8.16 -22.75
C LEU A 255 5.29 -8.01 -23.12
N ASN A 256 6.05 -7.24 -22.32
CA ASN A 256 7.40 -6.82 -22.66
C ASN A 256 8.45 -7.91 -22.37
N ARG A 257 8.34 -8.60 -21.23
CA ARG A 257 9.29 -9.65 -20.81
C ARG A 257 8.87 -11.02 -21.32
N ASP A 258 7.63 -11.43 -21.04
CA ASP A 258 7.18 -12.80 -21.30
C ASP A 258 6.65 -12.99 -22.74
N LYS A 259 6.62 -11.91 -23.53
CA LYS A 259 6.20 -11.90 -24.94
C LYS A 259 4.79 -12.47 -25.14
N ASN A 260 3.89 -12.23 -24.20
CA ASN A 260 2.50 -12.65 -24.27
C ASN A 260 1.66 -11.59 -25.01
N GLY A 261 1.24 -11.92 -26.23
CA GLY A 261 0.41 -11.04 -27.07
C GLY A 261 -1.02 -10.83 -26.59
N ASP A 262 -1.48 -11.66 -25.64
CA ASP A 262 -2.81 -11.55 -25.04
C ASP A 262 -2.82 -10.68 -23.77
N ALA A 263 -1.65 -10.27 -23.27
CA ALA A 263 -1.55 -9.27 -22.21
C ALA A 263 -2.14 -7.93 -22.67
N ALA A 264 -2.90 -7.26 -21.79
CA ALA A 264 -3.55 -5.99 -22.10
C ALA A 264 -2.51 -4.88 -22.31
N SER A 265 -2.62 -4.07 -23.36
CA SER A 265 -1.83 -2.86 -23.60
C SER A 265 -2.65 -1.59 -23.36
N CYS A 266 -2.03 -0.42 -23.55
CA CYS A 266 -2.67 0.88 -23.32
C CYS A 266 -4.03 1.00 -24.05
N VAL A 267 -4.11 0.55 -25.31
CA VAL A 267 -5.33 0.67 -26.14
C VAL A 267 -6.42 -0.33 -25.76
N ASP A 268 -6.08 -1.43 -25.10
CA ASP A 268 -7.09 -2.40 -24.63
C ASP A 268 -7.93 -1.80 -23.49
N CYS A 269 -7.31 -0.91 -22.69
CA CYS A 269 -7.95 -0.18 -21.60
C CYS A 269 -8.48 1.20 -22.02
N HIS A 270 -7.72 2.00 -22.77
CA HIS A 270 -8.06 3.40 -23.10
C HIS A 270 -8.73 3.61 -24.47
N GLU A 271 -8.94 2.54 -25.25
CA GLU A 271 -9.33 2.59 -26.67
C GLU A 271 -8.23 3.24 -27.57
N SER A 272 -8.31 3.05 -28.89
CA SER A 272 -7.29 3.55 -29.83
C SER A 272 -7.62 4.92 -30.42
N HIS A 273 -8.88 5.14 -30.81
CA HIS A 273 -9.33 6.38 -31.45
C HIS A 273 -10.31 7.17 -30.59
N ASN A 274 -10.86 6.58 -29.52
CA ASN A 274 -11.80 7.22 -28.61
C ASN A 274 -11.21 7.37 -27.19
N ILE A 275 -10.02 7.95 -27.09
CA ILE A 275 -9.33 8.12 -25.80
C ILE A 275 -10.02 9.24 -25.01
N LEU A 276 -10.72 8.86 -23.94
CA LEU A 276 -11.47 9.76 -23.07
C LEU A 276 -10.91 9.79 -21.66
N LYS A 277 -10.97 10.96 -21.01
CA LYS A 277 -10.58 11.16 -19.61
C LYS A 277 -11.38 10.22 -18.69
N PRO A 278 -10.79 9.76 -17.57
CA PRO A 278 -11.46 8.86 -16.61
C PRO A 278 -12.64 9.51 -15.88
N THR A 279 -12.84 10.83 -16.00
CA THR A 279 -14.00 11.55 -15.47
C THR A 279 -15.19 11.59 -16.42
N ASP A 280 -15.00 11.22 -17.70
CA ASP A 280 -16.09 11.13 -18.69
C ASP A 280 -16.79 9.77 -18.54
N SER A 281 -18.11 9.77 -18.36
CA SER A 281 -18.89 8.54 -18.16
C SER A 281 -18.87 7.58 -19.36
N ARG A 282 -18.50 8.08 -20.54
CA ARG A 282 -18.35 7.27 -21.77
C ARG A 282 -16.97 6.60 -21.87
N SER A 283 -16.02 7.01 -21.02
CA SER A 283 -14.68 6.43 -21.02
C SER A 283 -14.71 4.97 -20.56
N SER A 284 -13.97 4.10 -21.23
CA SER A 284 -13.74 2.71 -20.79
C SER A 284 -13.08 2.65 -19.42
N VAL A 285 -12.28 3.66 -19.05
CA VAL A 285 -11.63 3.77 -17.74
C VAL A 285 -12.41 4.63 -16.75
N TYR A 286 -13.67 4.98 -17.06
CA TYR A 286 -14.57 5.57 -16.07
C TYR A 286 -14.82 4.58 -14.94
N ARG A 287 -14.87 5.05 -13.70
CA ARG A 287 -14.94 4.19 -12.49
C ARG A 287 -16.01 3.10 -12.56
N LEU A 288 -17.20 3.42 -13.07
CA LEU A 288 -18.31 2.46 -13.19
C LEU A 288 -18.17 1.50 -14.38
N ASN A 289 -17.34 1.83 -15.36
CA ASN A 289 -17.07 1.02 -16.53
C ASN A 289 -15.89 0.05 -16.35
N ILE A 290 -15.06 0.25 -15.31
CA ILE A 290 -13.88 -0.58 -15.01
C ILE A 290 -14.18 -2.10 -15.03
N PRO A 291 -15.24 -2.63 -14.39
CA PRO A 291 -15.52 -4.07 -14.46
C PRO A 291 -15.77 -4.58 -15.88
N ASN A 292 -16.37 -3.75 -16.74
CA ASN A 292 -16.58 -4.10 -18.15
C ASN A 292 -15.25 -4.10 -18.92
N THR A 293 -14.38 -3.13 -18.65
CA THR A 293 -13.07 -3.01 -19.30
C THR A 293 -12.16 -4.18 -18.95
N CYS A 294 -12.00 -4.50 -17.66
CA CYS A 294 -11.24 -5.67 -17.23
C CYS A 294 -11.89 -6.98 -17.72
N GLY A 295 -13.22 -7.03 -17.74
CA GLY A 295 -13.98 -8.20 -18.16
C GLY A 295 -13.95 -8.51 -19.66
N LYS A 296 -13.39 -7.63 -20.51
CA LYS A 296 -13.08 -7.96 -21.91
C LYS A 296 -12.16 -9.19 -22.00
N CYS A 297 -11.24 -9.32 -21.03
CA CYS A 297 -10.33 -10.47 -20.91
C CYS A 297 -10.63 -11.34 -19.68
N HIS A 298 -11.08 -10.75 -18.57
CA HIS A 298 -11.36 -11.44 -17.30
C HIS A 298 -12.87 -11.66 -17.07
N SER A 299 -13.57 -12.21 -18.07
CA SER A 299 -15.04 -12.33 -18.05
C SER A 299 -15.57 -13.17 -16.88
N ALA A 300 -14.90 -14.28 -16.54
CA ALA A 300 -15.28 -15.13 -15.41
C ALA A 300 -15.23 -14.38 -14.07
N ILE A 301 -14.12 -13.65 -13.83
CA ILE A 301 -13.94 -12.84 -12.61
C ILE A 301 -14.91 -11.67 -12.58
N LYS A 302 -15.18 -11.02 -13.73
CA LYS A 302 -16.22 -10.00 -13.81
C LYS A 302 -17.56 -10.56 -13.33
N ASN A 303 -17.97 -11.72 -13.83
CA ASN A 303 -19.27 -12.31 -13.46
C ASN A 303 -19.33 -12.60 -11.94
N GLU A 304 -18.26 -13.16 -11.37
CA GLU A 304 -18.16 -13.36 -9.92
C GLU A 304 -18.22 -12.03 -9.14
N PHE A 305 -17.50 -11.01 -9.60
CA PHE A 305 -17.51 -9.67 -8.99
C PHE A 305 -18.91 -9.05 -9.00
N LEU A 306 -19.67 -9.23 -10.07
CA LEU A 306 -21.03 -8.71 -10.16
C LEU A 306 -21.98 -9.39 -9.16
N GLU A 307 -21.66 -10.57 -8.62
CA GLU A 307 -22.44 -11.17 -7.52
C GLU A 307 -22.15 -10.53 -6.15
N SER A 308 -21.03 -9.82 -6.00
CA SER A 308 -20.68 -9.16 -4.74
C SER A 308 -21.53 -7.93 -4.47
N ILE A 309 -21.60 -7.52 -3.20
CA ILE A 309 -22.27 -6.27 -2.82
C ILE A 309 -21.62 -5.05 -3.48
N HIS A 310 -20.29 -5.07 -3.66
CA HIS A 310 -19.56 -4.00 -4.34
C HIS A 310 -19.95 -3.93 -5.83
N GLY A 311 -19.95 -5.06 -6.54
CA GLY A 311 -20.34 -5.13 -7.94
C GLY A 311 -21.80 -4.74 -8.17
N GLN A 312 -22.71 -5.20 -7.31
CA GLN A 312 -24.13 -4.82 -7.35
C GLN A 312 -24.32 -3.30 -7.16
N LEU A 313 -23.54 -2.66 -6.30
CA LEU A 313 -23.59 -1.21 -6.10
C LEU A 313 -23.01 -0.45 -7.30
N VAL A 314 -21.93 -0.94 -7.92
CA VAL A 314 -21.37 -0.36 -9.15
C VAL A 314 -22.38 -0.39 -10.30
N ILE A 315 -23.08 -1.51 -10.50
CA ILE A 315 -24.15 -1.63 -11.52
C ILE A 315 -25.29 -0.64 -11.25
N LYS A 316 -25.63 -0.40 -9.98
CA LYS A 316 -26.63 0.59 -9.56
C LYS A 316 -26.17 2.05 -9.70
N GLY A 317 -24.98 2.29 -10.22
CA GLY A 317 -24.44 3.64 -10.44
C GLY A 317 -23.80 4.26 -9.21
N ASN A 318 -23.52 3.49 -8.15
CA ASN A 318 -22.89 4.03 -6.95
C ASN A 318 -21.38 4.22 -7.17
N GLY A 319 -20.98 5.47 -7.36
CA GLY A 319 -19.57 5.86 -7.53
C GLY A 319 -18.68 5.66 -6.30
N ASP A 320 -19.23 5.48 -5.10
CA ASP A 320 -18.43 5.24 -3.88
C ASP A 320 -18.10 3.75 -3.71
N ALA A 321 -18.83 2.86 -4.39
CA ALA A 321 -18.54 1.44 -4.35
C ALA A 321 -17.16 1.15 -4.99
N PRO A 322 -16.33 0.30 -4.38
CA PRO A 322 -15.03 -0.03 -4.94
C PRO A 322 -15.19 -0.91 -6.19
N SER A 323 -14.37 -0.66 -7.21
CA SER A 323 -14.23 -1.49 -8.40
C SER A 323 -12.85 -2.19 -8.43
N CYS A 324 -12.53 -2.87 -9.53
CA CYS A 324 -11.31 -3.67 -9.66
C CYS A 324 -10.04 -2.87 -9.33
N THR A 325 -9.98 -1.60 -9.74
CA THR A 325 -8.80 -0.75 -9.56
C THR A 325 -8.63 -0.24 -8.13
N ASN A 326 -9.69 -0.21 -7.32
CA ASN A 326 -9.59 0.14 -5.91
C ASN A 326 -8.87 -0.95 -5.10
N CYS A 327 -8.89 -2.20 -5.57
CA CYS A 327 -8.19 -3.30 -4.92
C CYS A 327 -6.82 -3.55 -5.57
N HIS A 328 -6.78 -3.71 -6.88
CA HIS A 328 -5.57 -4.15 -7.59
C HIS A 328 -4.63 -3.01 -8.01
N GLY A 329 -5.08 -1.76 -7.97
CA GLY A 329 -4.39 -0.64 -8.62
C GLY A 329 -4.73 -0.51 -10.10
N GLU A 330 -4.02 0.38 -10.79
CA GLU A 330 -4.31 0.75 -12.18
C GLU A 330 -3.12 0.40 -13.09
N HIS A 331 -2.25 1.35 -13.39
CA HIS A 331 -1.01 1.07 -14.12
C HIS A 331 0.03 0.32 -13.28
N ASN A 332 -0.19 0.13 -11.98
CA ASN A 332 0.73 -0.56 -11.09
C ASN A 332 0.16 -1.88 -10.54
N ILE A 333 -0.67 -2.59 -11.33
CA ILE A 333 -1.22 -3.89 -10.90
C ILE A 333 -0.08 -4.88 -10.73
N LEU A 334 0.16 -5.30 -9.49
CA LEU A 334 1.15 -6.32 -9.12
C LEU A 334 0.50 -7.69 -8.95
N ARG A 335 1.33 -8.73 -8.92
CA ARG A 335 0.87 -10.09 -8.64
C ARG A 335 0.39 -10.21 -7.20
N VAL A 336 -0.53 -11.14 -6.93
CA VAL A 336 -1.08 -11.36 -5.57
C VAL A 336 -0.05 -11.93 -4.59
N ASP A 337 1.02 -12.55 -5.08
CA ASP A 337 2.13 -13.10 -4.30
C ASP A 337 3.29 -12.10 -4.10
N ASP A 338 3.21 -10.91 -4.72
CA ASP A 338 4.20 -9.86 -4.54
C ASP A 338 3.97 -9.15 -3.18
N PRO A 339 4.96 -9.08 -2.28
CA PRO A 339 4.82 -8.42 -0.97
C PRO A 339 4.46 -6.92 -1.06
N ASN A 340 4.70 -6.25 -2.19
CA ASN A 340 4.35 -4.85 -2.40
C ASN A 340 2.94 -4.69 -2.98
N SER A 341 2.26 -5.78 -3.33
CA SER A 341 0.90 -5.73 -3.85
C SER A 341 -0.09 -5.32 -2.76
N PRO A 342 -1.01 -4.39 -3.03
CA PRO A 342 -2.07 -4.04 -2.08
C PRO A 342 -2.93 -5.25 -1.70
N VAL A 343 -3.11 -6.19 -2.65
CA VAL A 343 -3.88 -7.44 -2.46
C VAL A 343 -3.03 -8.61 -1.98
N ALA A 344 -1.76 -8.39 -1.63
CA ALA A 344 -0.96 -9.40 -0.94
C ALA A 344 -1.62 -9.78 0.39
N PHE A 345 -1.44 -11.02 0.82
CA PHE A 345 -2.12 -11.59 1.98
C PHE A 345 -2.03 -10.71 3.25
N GLN A 346 -0.83 -10.17 3.53
CA GLN A 346 -0.54 -9.30 4.68
C GLN A 346 -1.05 -7.87 4.49
N ASN A 347 -1.18 -7.41 3.25
CA ASN A 347 -1.52 -6.02 2.93
C ASN A 347 -3.02 -5.80 2.80
N LEU A 348 -3.76 -6.81 2.33
CA LEU A 348 -5.15 -6.68 1.89
C LEU A 348 -6.06 -5.99 2.92
N SER A 349 -6.04 -6.42 4.17
CA SER A 349 -6.93 -5.87 5.20
C SER A 349 -6.65 -4.38 5.46
N ARG A 350 -5.36 -4.00 5.52
CA ARG A 350 -4.91 -2.64 5.86
C ARG A 350 -4.93 -1.69 4.66
N GLN A 351 -4.54 -2.15 3.49
CA GLN A 351 -4.35 -1.29 2.31
C GLN A 351 -5.60 -1.21 1.42
N VAL A 352 -6.43 -2.27 1.40
CA VAL A 352 -7.59 -2.35 0.50
C VAL A 352 -8.91 -2.12 1.26
N CYS A 353 -9.10 -2.80 2.38
CA CYS A 353 -10.38 -2.75 3.11
C CYS A 353 -10.48 -1.53 4.04
N SER A 354 -9.40 -1.23 4.79
CA SER A 354 -9.32 -0.13 5.76
C SER A 354 -9.83 1.21 5.24
N PRO A 355 -9.36 1.73 4.09
CA PRO A 355 -9.66 3.11 3.67
C PRO A 355 -11.15 3.41 3.48
N CYS A 356 -11.96 2.38 3.21
CA CYS A 356 -13.41 2.51 3.08
C CYS A 356 -14.16 2.07 4.35
N HIS A 357 -13.73 0.97 5.00
CA HIS A 357 -14.43 0.39 6.15
C HIS A 357 -14.06 1.00 7.51
N GLU A 358 -13.14 1.97 7.53
CA GLU A 358 -12.90 2.87 8.66
C GLU A 358 -13.31 4.33 8.37
N SER A 359 -13.79 4.60 7.16
CA SER A 359 -14.16 5.94 6.73
C SER A 359 -15.44 6.40 7.42
N VAL A 360 -15.32 7.41 8.27
CA VAL A 360 -16.46 8.06 8.92
C VAL A 360 -17.41 8.66 7.88
N ALA A 361 -16.88 9.30 6.83
CA ALA A 361 -17.68 9.93 5.79
C ALA A 361 -18.56 8.93 5.01
N LEU A 362 -17.99 7.77 4.63
CA LEU A 362 -18.77 6.71 3.97
C LEU A 362 -19.75 6.06 4.95
N SER A 363 -19.32 5.87 6.20
CA SER A 363 -20.13 5.25 7.24
C SER A 363 -21.38 6.06 7.56
N GLU A 364 -21.26 7.38 7.73
CA GLU A 364 -22.40 8.29 7.95
C GLU A 364 -23.32 8.33 6.73
N LYS A 365 -22.76 8.44 5.52
CA LYS A 365 -23.54 8.51 4.27
C LYS A 365 -24.42 7.28 4.05
N TYR A 366 -23.91 6.10 4.40
CA TYR A 366 -24.58 4.82 4.13
C TYR A 366 -25.16 4.13 5.38
N GLY A 367 -25.10 4.77 6.55
CA GLY A 367 -25.55 4.19 7.82
C GLY A 367 -24.78 2.92 8.22
N LEU A 368 -23.49 2.86 7.89
CA LEU A 368 -22.61 1.74 8.22
C LEU A 368 -21.82 2.04 9.51
N SER A 369 -21.32 0.99 10.16
CA SER A 369 -20.41 1.15 11.29
C SER A 369 -19.00 1.52 10.79
N ALA A 370 -18.46 2.65 11.26
CA ALA A 370 -17.08 3.06 10.99
C ALA A 370 -16.03 2.20 11.72
N ASN A 371 -16.45 1.33 12.64
CA ASN A 371 -15.55 0.55 13.50
C ASN A 371 -15.26 -0.87 12.96
N ARG A 372 -15.70 -1.20 11.73
CA ARG A 372 -15.54 -2.58 11.20
C ARG A 372 -14.07 -2.99 11.03
N TYR A 373 -13.22 -2.12 10.50
CA TYR A 373 -11.79 -2.39 10.42
C TYR A 373 -11.14 -2.43 11.81
N LYS A 374 -11.45 -1.47 12.69
CA LYS A 374 -10.91 -1.39 14.06
C LYS A 374 -11.18 -2.66 14.87
N THR A 375 -12.42 -3.15 14.85
CA THR A 375 -12.80 -4.38 15.57
C THR A 375 -12.07 -5.62 15.04
N PHE A 376 -11.76 -5.66 13.74
CA PHE A 376 -10.93 -6.72 13.17
C PHE A 376 -9.45 -6.57 13.53
N SER A 377 -8.87 -5.38 13.39
CA SER A 377 -7.44 -5.15 13.64
C SER A 377 -7.06 -5.38 15.11
N GLU A 378 -8.01 -5.17 16.03
CA GLU A 378 -7.85 -5.47 17.46
C GLU A 378 -8.16 -6.93 17.85
N SER A 379 -8.66 -7.74 16.91
CA SER A 379 -8.90 -9.17 17.12
C SER A 379 -7.60 -9.97 17.09
N TYR A 380 -7.64 -11.25 17.50
CA TYR A 380 -6.48 -12.15 17.39
C TYR A 380 -5.92 -12.19 15.96
N HIS A 381 -6.79 -12.39 14.97
CA HIS A 381 -6.40 -12.47 13.56
C HIS A 381 -5.76 -11.16 13.09
N GLY A 382 -6.34 -10.01 13.42
CA GLY A 382 -5.81 -8.70 13.04
C GLY A 382 -4.46 -8.39 13.67
N LEU A 383 -4.28 -8.68 14.97
CA LEU A 383 -3.01 -8.49 15.66
C LEU A 383 -1.92 -9.44 15.15
N ALA A 384 -2.27 -10.71 14.90
CA ALA A 384 -1.33 -11.68 14.36
C ALA A 384 -0.93 -11.36 12.90
N LEU A 385 -1.87 -10.87 12.08
CA LEU A 385 -1.61 -10.41 10.72
C LEU A 385 -0.68 -9.18 10.73
N SER A 386 -0.94 -8.23 11.65
CA SER A 386 -0.08 -7.06 11.85
C SER A 386 1.32 -7.44 12.34
N GLY A 387 1.43 -8.52 13.12
CA GLY A 387 2.69 -9.12 13.56
C GLY A 387 3.43 -9.92 12.46
N GLY A 388 2.95 -9.90 11.22
CA GLY A 388 3.61 -10.53 10.06
C GLY A 388 3.17 -11.96 9.77
N SER A 389 2.20 -12.51 10.51
CA SER A 389 1.74 -13.89 10.26
C SER A 389 0.99 -14.00 8.94
N ALA A 390 1.49 -14.85 8.05
CA ALA A 390 0.88 -15.16 6.76
C ALA A 390 -0.14 -16.31 6.81
N THR A 391 -0.35 -16.91 7.98
CA THR A 391 -1.17 -18.12 8.16
C THR A 391 -2.49 -17.86 8.89
N VAL A 392 -2.72 -16.63 9.34
CA VAL A 392 -3.93 -16.22 10.06
C VAL A 392 -4.96 -15.63 9.10
N ALA A 393 -6.25 -15.75 9.43
CA ALA A 393 -7.30 -15.22 8.58
C ALA A 393 -7.19 -13.69 8.38
N ASN A 394 -7.41 -13.24 7.15
CA ASN A 394 -7.58 -11.83 6.81
C ASN A 394 -9.05 -11.55 6.42
N CYS A 395 -9.40 -10.31 6.05
CA CYS A 395 -10.77 -9.99 5.65
C CYS A 395 -11.30 -10.90 4.53
N ALA A 396 -10.48 -11.21 3.53
CA ALA A 396 -10.87 -12.05 2.39
C ALA A 396 -11.03 -13.53 2.77
N SER A 397 -10.29 -14.03 3.77
CA SER A 397 -10.44 -15.40 4.28
C SER A 397 -11.85 -15.68 4.79
N CYS A 398 -12.52 -14.67 5.33
CA CYS A 398 -13.90 -14.78 5.81
C CYS A 398 -14.90 -14.36 4.74
N HIS A 399 -14.69 -13.20 4.09
CA HIS A 399 -15.70 -12.56 3.22
C HIS A 399 -15.66 -12.99 1.75
N GLY A 400 -14.59 -13.66 1.31
CA GLY A 400 -14.31 -13.88 -0.11
C GLY A 400 -13.46 -12.76 -0.72
N VAL A 401 -13.08 -12.93 -1.99
CA VAL A 401 -12.19 -12.00 -2.72
C VAL A 401 -12.98 -11.18 -3.74
N HIS A 402 -13.58 -11.85 -4.72
CA HIS A 402 -14.41 -11.19 -5.74
C HIS A 402 -15.90 -11.37 -5.50
N ASN A 403 -16.31 -12.36 -4.71
CA ASN A 403 -17.70 -12.69 -4.39
C ASN A 403 -18.14 -12.20 -2.99
N ILE A 404 -17.69 -11.01 -2.58
CA ILE A 404 -17.99 -10.46 -1.24
C ILE A 404 -19.49 -10.18 -1.08
N LYS A 405 -20.20 -11.06 -0.38
CA LYS A 405 -21.65 -11.00 -0.17
C LYS A 405 -22.01 -10.56 1.25
N PRO A 406 -23.15 -9.87 1.46
CA PRO A 406 -23.57 -9.44 2.79
C PRO A 406 -23.88 -10.65 3.69
N SER A 407 -23.75 -10.47 5.02
CA SER A 407 -24.01 -11.53 6.02
C SER A 407 -25.45 -12.04 6.04
N SER A 408 -26.38 -11.30 5.46
CA SER A 408 -27.79 -11.67 5.31
C SER A 408 -28.04 -12.62 4.13
N ASP A 409 -27.11 -12.72 3.18
CA ASP A 409 -27.25 -13.59 2.00
C ASP A 409 -26.88 -15.04 2.37
N PRO A 410 -27.78 -16.03 2.20
CA PRO A 410 -27.51 -17.44 2.51
C PRO A 410 -26.34 -18.05 1.74
N THR A 411 -25.96 -17.49 0.60
CA THR A 411 -24.82 -17.93 -0.22
C THR A 411 -23.49 -17.30 0.22
N SER A 412 -23.52 -16.33 1.15
CA SER A 412 -22.31 -15.72 1.71
C SER A 412 -21.57 -16.69 2.62
N THR A 413 -20.24 -16.70 2.54
CA THR A 413 -19.36 -17.46 3.45
C THR A 413 -19.53 -17.04 4.90
N ILE A 414 -19.92 -15.80 5.15
CA ILE A 414 -20.16 -15.27 6.51
C ILE A 414 -21.64 -15.33 6.93
N TYR A 415 -22.51 -15.98 6.16
CA TYR A 415 -23.86 -16.27 6.61
C TYR A 415 -23.82 -17.15 7.85
N LYS A 416 -24.71 -16.91 8.82
CA LYS A 416 -24.72 -17.63 10.11
C LYS A 416 -24.67 -19.15 9.96
N GLY A 417 -25.40 -19.71 8.99
CA GLY A 417 -25.40 -21.15 8.71
C GLY A 417 -24.12 -21.69 8.05
N ASN A 418 -23.30 -20.82 7.46
CA ASN A 418 -22.06 -21.20 6.76
C ASN A 418 -20.81 -21.02 7.63
N LEU A 419 -20.91 -20.36 8.78
CA LEU A 419 -19.76 -20.03 9.64
C LEU A 419 -18.98 -21.27 10.07
N VAL A 420 -19.64 -22.39 10.36
CA VAL A 420 -18.96 -23.64 10.76
C VAL A 420 -18.00 -24.11 9.65
N LYS A 421 -18.46 -24.05 8.39
CA LYS A 421 -17.64 -24.39 7.22
C LYS A 421 -16.53 -23.38 6.99
N THR A 422 -16.85 -22.09 7.11
CA THR A 422 -15.89 -20.99 6.87
C THR A 422 -14.77 -21.01 7.91
N CYS A 423 -15.11 -21.06 9.19
CA CYS A 423 -14.13 -21.19 10.26
C CYS A 423 -13.40 -22.53 10.23
N GLY A 424 -14.11 -23.62 9.87
CA GLY A 424 -13.56 -24.96 9.76
C GLY A 424 -12.47 -25.12 8.71
N SER A 425 -12.36 -24.20 7.76
CA SER A 425 -11.26 -24.18 6.78
C SER A 425 -9.88 -23.99 7.43
N CYS A 426 -9.82 -23.30 8.58
CA CYS A 426 -8.59 -23.06 9.33
C CYS A 426 -8.62 -23.68 10.75
N HIS A 427 -9.81 -23.94 11.31
CA HIS A 427 -10.00 -24.49 12.64
C HIS A 427 -10.63 -25.90 12.58
N PRO A 428 -9.81 -26.97 12.50
CA PRO A 428 -10.30 -28.34 12.57
C PRO A 428 -11.12 -28.56 13.85
N GLY A 429 -12.35 -29.05 13.71
CA GLY A 429 -13.26 -29.26 14.85
C GLY A 429 -14.17 -28.07 15.19
N ALA A 430 -14.14 -26.98 14.41
CA ALA A 430 -15.13 -25.91 14.52
C ALA A 430 -16.55 -26.48 14.40
N ASN A 431 -17.42 -26.12 15.34
CA ASN A 431 -18.81 -26.55 15.41
C ASN A 431 -19.74 -25.35 15.65
N GLU A 432 -21.04 -25.59 15.81
CA GLU A 432 -22.00 -24.52 16.05
C GLU A 432 -21.67 -23.71 17.32
N THR A 433 -21.23 -24.38 18.39
CA THR A 433 -20.83 -23.72 19.65
C THR A 433 -19.65 -22.78 19.44
N PHE A 434 -18.63 -23.21 18.71
CA PHE A 434 -17.47 -22.39 18.38
C PHE A 434 -17.87 -21.11 17.65
N THR A 435 -18.80 -21.23 16.69
CA THR A 435 -19.28 -20.10 15.89
C THR A 435 -20.29 -19.19 16.59
N LYS A 436 -20.66 -19.49 17.85
CA LYS A 436 -21.49 -18.59 18.65
C LYS A 436 -20.70 -17.37 19.08
N GLY A 437 -21.29 -16.20 18.84
CA GLY A 437 -20.71 -14.89 19.15
C GLY A 437 -20.49 -14.07 17.88
N THR A 438 -20.41 -12.76 18.05
CA THR A 438 -20.16 -11.84 16.92
C THR A 438 -18.67 -11.80 16.59
N ILE A 439 -18.29 -11.71 15.31
CA ILE A 439 -16.86 -11.62 14.92
C ILE A 439 -16.35 -10.18 15.10
N HIS A 440 -17.06 -9.21 14.52
CA HIS A 440 -16.77 -7.78 14.63
C HIS A 440 -17.48 -7.20 15.86
N VAL A 441 -16.86 -7.35 17.03
CA VAL A 441 -17.39 -6.87 18.31
C VAL A 441 -16.89 -5.46 18.59
N THR A 442 -17.79 -4.50 18.74
CA THR A 442 -17.47 -3.25 19.45
C THR A 442 -17.66 -3.47 20.95
N LEU A 443 -16.97 -2.69 21.78
CA LEU A 443 -17.24 -2.65 23.21
C LEU A 443 -18.46 -1.78 23.53
N ASP A 444 -19.39 -1.57 22.59
CA ASP A 444 -20.62 -0.83 22.85
C ASP A 444 -21.68 -1.76 23.45
N LYS A 445 -22.46 -1.23 24.39
CA LYS A 445 -23.46 -1.99 25.16
C LYS A 445 -24.49 -2.71 24.28
N GLU A 446 -24.79 -2.15 23.11
CA GLU A 446 -25.79 -2.64 22.16
C GLU A 446 -25.30 -3.85 21.35
N ASP A 447 -24.00 -3.97 21.13
CA ASP A 447 -23.41 -5.02 20.30
C ASP A 447 -23.07 -6.28 21.11
N GLU A 448 -22.41 -6.14 22.27
CA GLU A 448 -22.06 -7.26 23.15
C GLU A 448 -22.09 -6.83 24.64
N PRO A 449 -23.25 -6.92 25.32
CA PRO A 449 -23.45 -6.34 26.65
C PRO A 449 -22.55 -6.94 27.73
N ILE A 450 -22.16 -8.21 27.60
CA ILE A 450 -21.31 -8.91 28.58
C ILE A 450 -19.91 -8.28 28.59
N LEU A 451 -19.30 -8.10 27.41
CA LEU A 451 -17.95 -7.55 27.28
C LEU A 451 -17.92 -6.06 27.68
N TYR A 452 -18.99 -5.32 27.38
CA TYR A 452 -19.15 -3.94 27.86
C TYR A 452 -19.08 -3.84 29.38
N TRP A 453 -19.90 -4.63 30.10
CA TRP A 453 -19.94 -4.56 31.56
C TRP A 453 -18.62 -5.01 32.21
N ILE A 454 -17.98 -6.05 31.68
CA ILE A 454 -16.65 -6.47 32.16
C ILE A 454 -15.65 -5.31 32.02
N SER A 455 -15.58 -4.71 30.82
CA SER A 455 -14.66 -3.61 30.54
C SER A 455 -14.96 -2.38 31.40
N TYR A 456 -16.23 -2.04 31.57
CA TYR A 456 -16.66 -0.92 32.42
C TYR A 456 -16.25 -1.12 33.88
N ILE A 457 -16.53 -2.31 34.46
CA ILE A 457 -16.14 -2.65 35.84
C ILE A 457 -14.63 -2.53 36.01
N TYR A 458 -13.84 -3.07 35.07
CA TYR A 458 -12.39 -3.01 35.13
C TYR A 458 -11.84 -1.58 34.99
N ILE A 459 -12.41 -0.76 34.11
CA ILE A 459 -12.01 0.65 33.97
C ILE A 459 -12.33 1.41 35.25
N THR A 460 -13.52 1.23 35.82
CA THR A 460 -13.89 1.84 37.11
C THR A 460 -12.94 1.38 38.21
N LEU A 461 -12.65 0.08 38.29
CA LEU A 461 -11.72 -0.49 39.26
C LEU A 461 -10.34 0.14 39.10
N LEU A 462 -9.80 0.20 37.88
CA LEU A 462 -8.49 0.78 37.58
C LEU A 462 -8.42 2.25 38.02
N ILE A 463 -9.41 3.07 37.65
CA ILE A 463 -9.45 4.49 38.05
C ILE A 463 -9.55 4.62 39.57
N SER A 464 -10.42 3.85 40.22
CA SER A 464 -10.63 3.97 41.66
C SER A 464 -9.44 3.46 42.49
N VAL A 465 -8.89 2.29 42.14
CA VAL A 465 -7.84 1.62 42.91
C VAL A 465 -6.51 2.29 42.66
N ILE A 466 -6.10 2.44 41.40
CA ILE A 466 -4.82 3.07 41.06
C ILE A 466 -4.84 4.56 41.41
N GLY A 467 -5.96 5.25 41.19
CA GLY A 467 -6.12 6.64 41.62
C GLY A 467 -6.04 6.80 43.13
N GLY A 468 -6.68 5.91 43.89
CA GLY A 468 -6.57 5.87 45.35
C GLY A 468 -5.16 5.57 45.84
N MET A 469 -4.48 4.60 45.24
CA MET A 469 -3.09 4.26 45.52
C MET A 469 -2.15 5.44 45.27
N PHE A 470 -2.31 6.13 44.13
CA PHE A 470 -1.52 7.30 43.80
C PHE A 470 -1.75 8.44 44.79
N LEU A 471 -3.01 8.74 45.13
CA LEU A 471 -3.34 9.77 46.11
C LEU A 471 -2.75 9.45 47.48
N HIS A 472 -2.88 8.21 47.93
CA HIS A 472 -2.28 7.74 49.17
C HIS A 472 -0.76 7.97 49.20
N ASN A 473 -0.06 7.51 48.17
CA ASN A 473 1.40 7.61 48.06
C ASN A 473 1.86 9.05 47.93
N PHE A 474 1.10 9.90 47.25
CA PHE A 474 1.38 11.32 47.15
C PHE A 474 1.29 12.03 48.51
N LEU A 475 0.24 11.75 49.29
CA LEU A 475 0.07 12.30 50.64
C LEU A 475 1.17 11.83 51.59
N ASP A 476 1.51 10.54 51.52
CA ASP A 476 2.59 9.94 52.29
C ASP A 476 3.95 10.58 51.94
N LEU A 477 4.25 10.72 50.65
CA LEU A 477 5.48 11.34 50.15
C LEU A 477 5.65 12.78 50.66
N ILE A 478 4.59 13.59 50.58
CA ILE A 478 4.62 14.98 51.07
C ILE A 478 4.93 15.01 52.56
N LYS A 479 4.24 14.18 53.34
CA LYS A 479 4.39 14.16 54.81
C LYS A 479 5.79 13.71 55.20
N LYS A 480 6.25 12.57 54.69
CA LYS A 480 7.58 12.01 55.00
C LYS A 480 8.69 12.94 54.53
N SER A 481 8.60 13.51 53.32
CA SER A 481 9.59 14.48 52.81
C SER A 481 9.67 15.73 53.68
N LYS A 482 8.54 16.24 54.19
CA LYS A 482 8.52 17.38 55.11
C LYS A 482 9.22 17.03 56.44
N ILE A 483 8.95 15.85 57.01
CA ILE A 483 9.59 15.38 58.24
C ILE A 483 11.09 15.21 58.04
N LYS A 484 11.52 14.55 56.96
CA LYS A 484 12.94 14.35 56.63
C LYS A 484 13.68 15.67 56.45
N LYS A 485 13.07 16.66 55.79
CA LYS A 485 13.64 18.02 55.66
C LYS A 485 13.73 18.75 57.01
N LEU A 486 12.81 18.50 57.94
CA LEU A 486 12.88 19.06 59.29
C LEU A 486 13.97 18.39 60.14
N LYS A 487 14.15 17.06 60.04
CA LYS A 487 15.28 16.32 60.62
C LYS A 487 16.62 16.88 60.10
N GLN A 488 16.79 17.00 58.79
CA GLN A 488 18.00 17.56 58.15
C GLN A 488 18.31 19.01 58.56
N ARG A 489 17.28 19.82 58.87
CA ARG A 489 17.44 21.19 59.36
C ARG A 489 17.66 21.28 60.87
N GLY A 490 17.80 20.15 61.57
CA GLY A 490 18.02 20.08 63.02
C GLY A 490 16.80 20.50 63.86
N HIS A 491 15.60 20.56 63.28
CA HIS A 491 14.38 20.94 64.01
C HIS A 491 13.74 19.75 64.74
N ILE A 492 14.14 18.53 64.40
CA ILE A 492 13.70 17.27 65.02
C ILE A 492 14.97 16.50 65.37
N VAL A 493 15.09 16.08 66.62
CA VAL A 493 16.22 15.25 67.10
C VAL A 493 16.01 13.83 66.56
N GLU A 494 17.05 13.27 65.92
CA GLU A 494 17.05 11.86 65.52
C GLU A 494 17.34 10.98 66.73
N GLU A 495 16.56 9.92 66.90
CA GLU A 495 16.81 8.90 67.92
C GLU A 495 17.97 8.01 67.44
N GLU A 496 18.96 7.77 68.31
CA GLU A 496 20.06 6.86 68.00
C GLU A 496 19.60 5.40 68.09
N TYR A 497 19.75 4.67 66.99
CA TYR A 497 19.43 3.24 66.91
C TYR A 497 20.69 2.38 66.92
N GLY A 498 20.56 1.13 67.37
CA GLY A 498 21.63 0.14 67.35
C GLY A 498 22.01 -0.30 65.93
N HIS A 499 23.17 -0.93 65.78
CA HIS A 499 23.67 -1.46 64.50
C HIS A 499 23.20 -2.90 64.24
N ALA A 500 22.15 -3.36 64.93
CA ALA A 500 21.65 -4.72 64.79
C ALA A 500 20.97 -4.92 63.43
N LEU A 501 21.17 -6.09 62.83
CA LEU A 501 20.53 -6.51 61.59
C LEU A 501 19.49 -7.59 61.87
N TYR A 502 18.28 -7.40 61.36
CA TYR A 502 17.15 -8.31 61.55
C TYR A 502 16.85 -9.05 60.24
N LEU A 503 16.68 -10.37 60.32
CA LEU A 503 16.35 -11.21 59.15
C LEU A 503 14.89 -11.02 58.75
N ARG A 504 14.66 -10.37 57.61
CA ARG A 504 13.33 -10.15 57.01
C ARG A 504 12.96 -11.27 56.04
N MET A 505 13.85 -11.60 55.10
CA MET A 505 13.62 -12.60 54.06
C MET A 505 14.73 -13.65 54.01
N THR A 506 14.35 -14.93 54.05
CA THR A 506 15.28 -16.06 53.88
C THR A 506 15.80 -16.15 52.45
N LEU A 507 16.84 -16.95 52.22
CA LEU A 507 17.31 -17.23 50.87
C LEU A 507 16.22 -17.84 49.98
N ASN A 508 15.38 -18.74 50.52
CA ASN A 508 14.28 -19.34 49.77
C ASN A 508 13.24 -18.30 49.33
N GLU A 509 12.83 -17.41 50.25
CA GLU A 509 11.88 -16.32 49.96
C GLU A 509 12.44 -15.35 48.91
N ARG A 510 13.74 -15.03 48.98
CA ARG A 510 14.41 -14.18 47.99
C ARG A 510 14.50 -14.81 46.60
N ILE A 511 14.79 -16.11 46.51
CA ILE A 511 14.82 -16.83 45.22
C ILE A 511 13.41 -16.86 44.61
N GLN A 512 12.38 -17.18 45.39
CA GLN A 512 10.99 -17.14 44.93
C GLN A 512 10.62 -15.75 44.41
N HIS A 513 10.93 -14.70 45.17
CA HIS A 513 10.68 -13.32 44.76
C HIS A 513 11.44 -12.95 43.48
N GLY A 514 12.72 -13.29 43.37
CA GLY A 514 13.52 -12.99 42.18
C GLY A 514 12.98 -13.65 40.90
N ILE A 515 12.61 -14.93 40.98
CA ILE A 515 12.00 -15.67 39.85
C ILE A 515 10.66 -15.05 39.46
N MET A 516 9.82 -14.73 40.46
CA MET A 516 8.52 -14.07 40.24
C MET A 516 8.68 -12.68 39.61
N ALA A 517 9.59 -11.85 40.11
CA ALA A 517 9.83 -10.51 39.58
C ALA A 517 10.33 -10.53 38.12
N ILE A 518 11.31 -11.39 37.81
CA ILE A 518 11.84 -11.52 36.44
C ILE A 518 10.76 -12.03 35.50
N SER A 519 10.03 -13.09 35.88
CA SER A 519 8.96 -13.63 35.05
C SER A 519 7.82 -12.63 34.84
N PHE A 520 7.44 -11.87 35.86
CA PHE A 520 6.43 -10.80 35.77
C PHE A 520 6.86 -9.71 34.77
N ILE A 521 8.08 -9.19 34.87
CA ILE A 521 8.59 -8.15 33.97
C ILE A 521 8.57 -8.65 32.51
N VAL A 522 9.04 -9.87 32.28
CA VAL A 522 9.03 -10.48 30.93
C VAL A 522 7.61 -10.64 30.41
N LEU A 523 6.66 -11.10 31.25
CA LEU A 523 5.26 -11.26 30.87
C LEU A 523 4.59 -9.94 30.51
N VAL A 524 4.82 -8.88 31.28
CA VAL A 524 4.29 -7.54 31.03
C VAL A 524 4.84 -6.97 29.71
N LEU A 525 6.16 -7.00 29.52
CA LEU A 525 6.80 -6.48 28.32
C LEU A 525 6.33 -7.22 27.07
N THR A 526 6.38 -8.55 27.09
CA THR A 526 5.93 -9.36 25.96
C THR A 526 4.43 -9.18 25.72
N GLY A 527 3.60 -9.14 26.77
CA GLY A 527 2.15 -8.92 26.68
C GLY A 527 1.78 -7.60 25.99
N PHE A 528 2.33 -6.48 26.46
CA PHE A 528 2.06 -5.17 25.85
C PHE A 528 2.64 -5.03 24.45
N MET A 529 3.75 -5.70 24.16
CA MET A 529 4.29 -5.76 22.79
C MET A 529 3.26 -6.33 21.80
N LEU A 530 2.47 -7.34 22.20
CA LEU A 530 1.43 -7.93 21.34
C LEU A 530 0.23 -6.99 21.16
N ARG A 531 -0.20 -6.29 22.21
CA ARG A 531 -1.36 -5.39 22.13
C ARG A 531 -1.05 -4.11 21.35
N TYR A 532 0.19 -3.61 21.44
CA TYR A 532 0.62 -2.36 20.85
C TYR A 532 1.79 -2.55 19.87
N PRO A 533 1.60 -3.28 18.75
CA PRO A 533 2.68 -3.60 17.82
C PRO A 533 3.29 -2.35 17.16
N ASN A 534 2.51 -1.27 17.05
CA ASN A 534 2.94 -0.01 16.45
C ASN A 534 3.47 1.01 17.48
N ALA A 535 3.62 0.63 18.75
CA ALA A 535 4.22 1.52 19.74
C ALA A 535 5.68 1.81 19.39
N TRP A 536 6.16 3.03 19.65
CA TRP A 536 7.50 3.47 19.24
C TRP A 536 8.61 2.50 19.68
N TRP A 537 8.56 1.97 20.90
CA TRP A 537 9.59 1.05 21.38
C TRP A 537 9.49 -0.34 20.77
N VAL A 538 8.31 -0.75 20.29
CA VAL A 538 8.10 -2.03 19.60
C VAL A 538 8.54 -1.93 18.15
N SER A 539 8.15 -0.86 17.46
CA SER A 539 8.45 -0.67 16.04
C SER A 539 9.96 -0.68 15.77
N HIS A 540 10.76 -0.03 16.63
CA HIS A 540 12.22 -0.05 16.52
C HIS A 540 12.83 -1.45 16.67
N ILE A 541 12.19 -2.35 17.42
CA ILE A 541 12.67 -3.73 17.58
C ILE A 541 12.28 -4.55 16.35
N THR A 542 11.05 -4.36 15.84
CA THR A 542 10.51 -5.11 14.70
C THR A 542 11.12 -4.70 13.37
N ASP A 543 11.51 -3.43 13.22
CA ASP A 543 12.18 -2.93 12.01
C ASP A 543 13.56 -3.55 11.81
N VAL A 544 14.22 -3.96 12.90
CA VAL A 544 15.55 -4.58 12.87
C VAL A 544 15.42 -6.09 12.69
N TRP A 545 14.45 -6.73 13.34
CA TRP A 545 14.28 -8.19 13.33
C TRP A 545 12.82 -8.57 12.95
N SER A 546 12.63 -9.16 11.77
CA SER A 546 11.30 -9.53 11.25
C SER A 546 10.58 -10.62 12.05
N ASP A 547 11.32 -11.51 12.72
CA ASP A 547 10.76 -12.69 13.40
C ASP A 547 10.44 -12.45 14.89
N VAL A 548 10.54 -11.20 15.37
CA VAL A 548 10.43 -10.89 16.81
C VAL A 548 9.09 -11.33 17.39
N PHE A 549 7.99 -11.25 16.63
CA PHE A 549 6.68 -11.67 17.10
C PHE A 549 6.59 -13.18 17.38
N VAL A 550 7.31 -13.99 16.60
CA VAL A 550 7.40 -15.45 16.83
C VAL A 550 8.11 -15.71 18.16
N TYR A 551 9.29 -15.13 18.34
CA TYR A 551 10.06 -15.28 19.59
C TYR A 551 9.32 -14.71 20.80
N ARG A 552 8.65 -13.56 20.67
CA ARG A 552 7.82 -12.96 21.72
C ARG A 552 6.76 -13.93 22.22
N SER A 553 6.10 -14.66 21.31
CA SER A 553 5.09 -15.66 21.69
C SER A 553 5.68 -16.77 22.57
N TRP A 554 6.84 -17.31 22.18
CA TRP A 554 7.55 -18.33 22.96
C TRP A 554 8.01 -17.81 24.32
N VAL A 555 8.65 -16.64 24.35
CA VAL A 555 9.15 -16.02 25.59
C VAL A 555 8.02 -15.76 26.59
N HIS A 556 6.86 -15.27 26.12
CA HIS A 556 5.69 -15.05 26.97
C HIS A 556 5.19 -16.36 27.61
N ARG A 557 5.10 -17.45 26.83
CA ARG A 557 4.64 -18.76 27.33
C ARG A 557 5.63 -19.39 28.30
N ILE A 558 6.93 -19.31 28.02
CA ILE A 558 7.98 -19.80 28.92
C ILE A 558 7.93 -19.03 30.24
N ALA A 559 7.85 -17.70 30.19
CA ALA A 559 7.74 -16.86 31.38
C ALA A 559 6.45 -17.17 32.17
N ALA A 560 5.33 -17.48 31.49
CA ALA A 560 4.09 -17.88 32.14
C ALA A 560 4.24 -19.22 32.89
N VAL A 561 4.88 -20.22 32.27
CA VAL A 561 5.16 -21.51 32.92
C VAL A 561 6.07 -21.32 34.14
N VAL A 562 7.10 -20.47 34.04
CA VAL A 562 7.97 -20.13 35.18
C VAL A 562 7.18 -19.46 36.30
N MET A 563 6.32 -18.48 35.98
CA MET A 563 5.44 -17.80 36.94
C MET A 563 4.51 -18.80 37.65
N ILE A 564 3.80 -19.65 36.89
CA ILE A 564 2.91 -20.67 37.46
C ILE A 564 3.69 -21.64 38.34
N SER A 565 4.88 -22.07 37.91
CA SER A 565 5.71 -23.02 38.66
C SER A 565 6.19 -22.42 39.99
N VAL A 566 6.63 -21.16 40.00
CA VAL A 566 7.04 -20.50 41.26
C VAL A 566 5.83 -20.25 42.18
N SER A 567 4.65 -19.95 41.64
CA SER A 567 3.42 -19.83 42.43
C SER A 567 2.99 -21.16 43.04
N LEU A 568 3.04 -22.26 42.30
CA LEU A 568 2.77 -23.61 42.83
C LEU A 568 3.78 -24.01 43.91
N TYR A 569 5.07 -23.70 43.69
CA TYR A 569 6.08 -23.90 44.70
C TYR A 569 5.84 -23.03 45.95
N HIS A 570 5.38 -21.79 45.79
CA HIS A 570 5.01 -20.93 46.90
C HIS A 570 3.86 -21.53 47.72
N ILE A 571 2.81 -22.04 47.05
CA ILE A 571 1.69 -22.75 47.70
C ILE A 571 2.21 -23.97 48.49
N TYR A 572 3.12 -24.75 47.91
CA TYR A 572 3.78 -25.85 48.62
C TYR A 572 4.57 -25.35 49.84
N TYR A 573 5.39 -24.31 49.69
CA TYR A 573 6.19 -23.74 50.79
C TYR A 573 5.31 -23.29 51.96
N ILE A 574 4.21 -22.57 51.69
CA ILE A 574 3.32 -22.06 52.74
C ILE A 574 2.50 -23.17 53.40
N ALA A 575 2.16 -24.25 52.69
CA ALA A 575 1.41 -25.36 53.27
C ALA A 575 2.31 -26.24 54.16
N PHE A 576 3.51 -26.58 53.69
CA PHE A 576 4.32 -27.64 54.29
C PHE A 576 5.40 -27.15 55.26
N THR A 577 5.85 -25.89 55.17
CA THR A 577 6.88 -25.37 56.09
C THR A 577 6.28 -24.60 57.28
N GLN A 578 6.92 -24.68 58.45
CA GLN A 578 6.49 -23.91 59.62
C GLN A 578 6.54 -22.41 59.35
N ARG A 579 7.68 -21.92 58.82
CA ARG A 579 7.87 -20.51 58.48
C ARG A 579 6.86 -20.01 57.46
N GLY A 580 6.52 -20.83 56.46
CA GLY A 580 5.51 -20.49 55.46
C GLY A 580 4.09 -20.38 56.04
N ARG A 581 3.69 -21.27 56.96
CA ARG A 581 2.40 -21.16 57.67
C ARG A 581 2.33 -19.92 58.56
N GLU A 582 3.43 -19.59 59.24
CA GLU A 582 3.55 -18.35 60.02
C GLU A 582 3.43 -17.11 59.11
N LEU A 583 4.10 -17.12 57.95
CA LEU A 583 4.02 -16.04 56.96
C LEU A 583 2.57 -15.77 56.51
N VAL A 584 1.81 -16.82 56.17
CA VAL A 584 0.40 -16.67 55.77
C VAL A 584 -0.46 -16.13 56.92
N LYS A 585 -0.24 -16.62 58.14
CA LYS A 585 -0.95 -16.13 59.32
C LYS A 585 -0.72 -14.65 59.54
N ASP A 586 0.52 -14.19 59.40
CA ASP A 586 0.90 -12.80 59.59
C ASP A 586 0.42 -11.89 58.43
N LEU A 587 0.29 -12.42 57.22
CA LEU A 587 -0.22 -11.73 56.03
C LEU A 587 -1.75 -11.71 55.91
N PHE A 588 -2.47 -12.45 56.76
CA PHE A 588 -3.93 -12.48 56.70
C PHE A 588 -4.51 -11.13 57.16
N PRO A 589 -5.47 -10.53 56.43
CA PRO A 589 -6.05 -9.25 56.81
C PRO A 589 -6.82 -9.33 58.13
N THR A 590 -6.66 -8.32 58.96
CA THR A 590 -7.32 -8.17 60.26
C THR A 590 -8.06 -6.84 60.32
N LEU A 591 -9.02 -6.70 61.25
CA LEU A 591 -9.73 -5.42 61.43
C LEU A 591 -8.79 -4.26 61.81
N LYS A 592 -7.64 -4.57 62.44
CA LYS A 592 -6.61 -3.59 62.78
C LYS A 592 -6.02 -2.93 61.53
N ASP A 593 -5.89 -3.65 60.42
CA ASP A 593 -5.31 -3.11 59.18
C ASP A 593 -6.15 -1.96 58.61
N PHE A 594 -7.49 -2.04 58.73
CA PHE A 594 -8.38 -0.96 58.34
C PHE A 594 -8.25 0.26 59.25
N THR A 595 -8.16 0.05 60.57
CA THR A 595 -7.95 1.14 61.52
C THR A 595 -6.57 1.79 61.36
N ASP A 596 -5.54 1.00 61.04
CA ASP A 596 -4.19 1.47 60.79
C ASP A 596 -4.15 2.30 59.49
N ALA A 597 -4.83 1.88 58.43
CA ALA A 597 -4.94 2.65 57.19
C ALA A 597 -5.60 4.01 57.40
N ILE A 598 -6.71 4.08 58.14
CA ILE A 598 -7.36 5.35 58.51
C ILE A 598 -6.43 6.19 59.41
N GLY A 599 -5.73 5.55 60.35
CA GLY A 599 -4.75 6.21 61.22
C GLY A 599 -3.62 6.87 60.44
N VAL A 600 -3.05 6.16 59.46
CA VAL A 600 -1.99 6.66 58.58
C VAL A 600 -2.51 7.79 57.70
N ALA A 601 -3.70 7.65 57.12
CA ALA A 601 -4.33 8.72 56.34
C ALA A 601 -4.53 10.00 57.18
N LYS A 602 -5.04 9.89 58.41
CA LYS A 602 -5.18 11.03 59.34
C LYS A 602 -3.82 11.65 59.70
N TYR A 603 -2.80 10.83 59.91
CA TYR A 603 -1.44 11.29 60.21
C TYR A 603 -0.83 12.05 59.02
N ASN A 604 -0.97 11.51 57.81
CA ASN A 604 -0.47 12.10 56.57
C ASN A 604 -1.17 13.42 56.24
N LEU A 605 -2.48 13.52 56.48
CA LEU A 605 -3.26 14.77 56.38
C LEU A 605 -3.00 15.77 57.52
N GLY A 606 -2.23 15.39 58.55
CA GLY A 606 -1.94 16.24 59.71
C GLY A 606 -3.07 16.37 60.73
N LEU A 607 -4.12 15.56 60.61
CA LEU A 607 -5.24 15.47 61.55
C LEU A 607 -4.88 14.69 62.83
N SER A 608 -3.85 13.83 62.77
CA SER A 608 -3.24 13.17 63.93
C SER A 608 -1.77 13.57 64.06
N LYS A 609 -1.32 13.79 65.30
CA LYS A 609 0.11 14.00 65.61
C LYS A 609 0.87 12.70 65.89
N VAL A 610 0.17 11.59 66.10
CA VAL A 610 0.76 10.31 66.48
C VAL A 610 0.81 9.39 65.26
N LYS A 611 2.00 8.86 64.95
CA LYS A 611 2.21 7.85 63.91
C LYS A 611 1.65 6.50 64.41
N PRO A 612 0.77 5.82 63.65
CA PRO A 612 0.30 4.48 64.02
C PRO A 612 1.45 3.48 64.13
N LYS A 613 1.39 2.59 65.12
CA LYS A 613 2.37 1.50 65.28
C LYS A 613 1.95 0.30 64.43
N LEU A 614 2.71 0.05 63.38
CA LEU A 614 2.48 -1.05 62.44
C LEU A 614 3.08 -2.36 62.95
N ASP A 615 2.47 -3.46 62.52
CA ASP A 615 2.87 -4.83 62.85
C ASP A 615 3.98 -5.32 61.89
N ARG A 616 4.34 -6.61 61.99
CA ARG A 616 5.31 -7.30 61.13
C ARG A 616 5.02 -7.07 59.65
N PHE A 617 3.75 -7.11 59.24
CA PHE A 617 3.33 -6.66 57.92
C PHE A 617 2.30 -5.55 58.08
N SER A 618 2.52 -4.45 57.37
CA SER A 618 1.60 -3.32 57.26
C SER A 618 0.39 -3.68 56.41
N TYR A 619 -0.69 -2.87 56.51
CA TYR A 619 -1.85 -3.01 55.64
C TYR A 619 -1.48 -2.85 54.14
N VAL A 620 -0.43 -2.09 53.85
CA VAL A 620 0.14 -1.88 52.50
C VAL A 620 0.70 -3.17 51.94
N GLU A 621 1.59 -3.83 52.69
CA GLU A 621 2.23 -5.09 52.28
C GLU A 621 1.20 -6.23 52.18
N LYS A 622 0.24 -6.29 53.11
CA LYS A 622 -0.84 -7.29 53.07
C LYS A 622 -1.74 -7.10 51.85
N ALA A 623 -2.18 -5.87 51.58
CA ALA A 623 -3.01 -5.56 50.41
C ALA A 623 -2.27 -5.93 49.12
N GLU A 624 -0.97 -5.64 49.04
CA GLU A 624 -0.15 -5.99 47.89
C GLU A 624 -0.03 -7.51 47.69
N TYR A 625 0.27 -8.27 48.75
CA TYR A 625 0.38 -9.72 48.67
C TYR A 625 -0.89 -10.36 48.13
N TRP A 626 -2.05 -10.00 48.68
CA TRP A 626 -3.34 -10.56 48.24
C TRP A 626 -3.76 -10.09 46.84
N ALA A 627 -3.46 -8.83 46.49
CA ALA A 627 -3.67 -8.34 45.13
C ALA A 627 -2.83 -9.14 44.11
N LEU A 628 -1.58 -9.44 44.43
CA LEU A 628 -0.70 -10.24 43.58
C LEU A 628 -1.15 -11.70 43.46
N VAL A 629 -1.58 -12.32 44.56
CA VAL A 629 -2.13 -13.69 44.57
C VAL A 629 -3.37 -13.76 43.69
N TRP A 630 -4.32 -12.83 43.86
CA TRP A 630 -5.51 -12.74 43.02
C TRP A 630 -5.16 -12.54 41.55
N GLY A 631 -4.32 -11.54 41.25
CA GLY A 631 -3.90 -11.23 39.89
C GLY A 631 -3.24 -12.43 39.22
N THR A 632 -2.39 -13.17 39.94
CA THR A 632 -1.72 -14.35 39.39
C THR A 632 -2.70 -15.48 39.09
N ILE A 633 -3.72 -15.71 39.92
CA ILE A 633 -4.77 -16.70 39.66
C ILE A 633 -5.55 -16.32 38.40
N VAL A 634 -6.05 -15.08 38.33
CA VAL A 634 -6.84 -14.61 37.18
C VAL A 634 -6.02 -14.66 35.89
N MET A 635 -4.78 -14.17 35.92
CA MET A 635 -3.87 -14.18 34.77
C MET A 635 -3.51 -15.60 34.32
N SER A 636 -3.32 -16.53 35.25
CA SER A 636 -3.02 -17.93 34.93
C SER A 636 -4.22 -18.63 34.31
N VAL A 637 -5.42 -18.49 34.89
CA VAL A 637 -6.64 -19.13 34.37
C VAL A 637 -6.99 -18.60 32.99
N THR A 638 -7.02 -17.27 32.82
CA THR A 638 -7.32 -16.65 31.52
C THR A 638 -6.24 -16.96 30.48
N GLY A 639 -4.98 -16.98 30.87
CA GLY A 639 -3.86 -17.34 29.99
C GLY A 639 -3.91 -18.78 29.51
N LEU A 640 -4.18 -19.74 30.40
CA LEU A 640 -4.31 -21.16 30.06
C LEU A 640 -5.54 -21.43 29.18
N LEU A 641 -6.67 -20.75 29.44
CA LEU A 641 -7.86 -20.84 28.61
C LEU A 641 -7.54 -20.41 27.17
N MET A 642 -6.85 -19.28 27.00
CA MET A 642 -6.43 -18.83 25.67
C MET A 642 -5.37 -19.73 25.02
N TRP A 643 -4.50 -20.37 25.80
CA TRP A 643 -3.45 -21.25 25.29
C TRP A 643 -4.05 -22.55 24.72
N PHE A 644 -4.88 -23.26 25.48
CA PHE A 644 -5.44 -24.55 25.06
C PHE A 644 -6.71 -24.44 24.21
N TYR A 645 -7.15 -23.21 23.91
CA TYR A 645 -8.42 -22.98 23.23
C TYR A 645 -8.56 -23.78 21.92
N ILE A 646 -7.51 -23.85 21.09
CA ILE A 646 -7.52 -24.54 19.80
C ILE A 646 -7.70 -26.04 19.96
N ASP A 647 -7.04 -26.65 20.95
CA ASP A 647 -7.10 -28.09 21.21
C ASP A 647 -8.49 -28.54 21.67
N TYR A 648 -9.29 -27.60 22.19
CA TYR A 648 -10.63 -27.85 22.74
C TYR A 648 -11.71 -26.94 22.10
N ILE A 649 -11.53 -26.55 20.84
CA ILE A 649 -12.40 -25.60 20.11
C ILE A 649 -13.88 -25.99 20.14
N GLY A 650 -14.19 -27.30 20.21
CA GLY A 650 -15.56 -27.78 20.24
C GLY A 650 -16.28 -27.59 21.60
N LEU A 651 -15.54 -27.33 22.69
CA LEU A 651 -16.08 -27.17 24.04
C LEU A 651 -16.39 -25.71 24.39
N PHE A 652 -15.65 -24.77 23.82
CA PHE A 652 -15.74 -23.34 24.15
C PHE A 652 -16.32 -22.55 22.99
N SER A 653 -17.13 -21.54 23.31
CA SER A 653 -17.58 -20.57 22.31
C SER A 653 -16.50 -19.54 22.01
N LYS A 654 -16.64 -18.78 20.91
CA LYS A 654 -15.77 -17.62 20.64
C LYS A 654 -15.91 -16.55 21.72
N LEU A 655 -17.10 -16.40 22.29
CA LEU A 655 -17.36 -15.44 23.36
C LEU A 655 -16.53 -15.75 24.62
N ASP A 656 -16.36 -17.02 24.98
CA ASP A 656 -15.56 -17.41 26.16
C ASP A 656 -14.09 -16.98 26.00
N TRP A 657 -13.55 -17.10 24.79
CA TRP A 657 -12.20 -16.65 24.48
C TRP A 657 -12.07 -15.12 24.54
N ASP A 658 -13.07 -14.38 24.05
CA ASP A 658 -13.09 -12.91 24.16
C ASP A 658 -13.17 -12.42 25.61
N ILE A 659 -13.96 -13.09 26.44
CA ILE A 659 -14.05 -12.81 27.87
C ILE A 659 -12.67 -13.01 28.52
N ALA A 660 -12.04 -14.16 28.27
CA ALA A 660 -10.72 -14.47 28.82
C ALA A 660 -9.67 -13.44 28.38
N ARG A 661 -9.62 -13.08 27.09
CA ARG A 661 -8.73 -12.05 26.55
C ARG A 661 -8.97 -10.69 27.21
N THR A 662 -10.22 -10.29 27.35
CA THR A 662 -10.60 -8.98 27.90
C THR A 662 -10.17 -8.87 29.37
N ILE A 663 -10.49 -9.89 30.17
CA ILE A 663 -10.09 -9.97 31.58
C ILE A 663 -8.56 -9.99 31.69
N HIS A 664 -7.87 -10.83 30.92
CA HIS A 664 -6.41 -10.92 30.93
C HIS A 664 -5.74 -9.58 30.63
N PHE A 665 -6.27 -8.82 29.67
CA PHE A 665 -5.73 -7.51 29.31
C PHE A 665 -5.93 -6.47 30.41
N TYR A 666 -7.12 -6.34 30.98
CA TYR A 666 -7.38 -5.35 32.02
C TYR A 666 -6.69 -5.72 33.34
N GLU A 667 -6.66 -7.00 33.69
CA GLU A 667 -5.93 -7.48 34.86
C GLU A 667 -4.42 -7.24 34.70
N ALA A 668 -3.85 -7.41 33.50
CA ALA A 668 -2.45 -7.07 33.24
C ALA A 668 -2.15 -5.59 33.50
N TRP A 669 -3.04 -4.67 33.09
CA TRP A 669 -2.90 -3.24 33.40
C TRP A 669 -3.00 -2.96 34.90
N LEU A 670 -3.97 -3.56 35.58
CA LEU A 670 -4.17 -3.39 37.01
C LEU A 670 -2.94 -3.90 37.79
N ALA A 671 -2.44 -5.10 37.46
CA ALA A 671 -1.26 -5.67 38.08
C ALA A 671 0.00 -4.83 37.78
N PHE A 672 0.23 -4.44 36.53
CA PHE A 672 1.36 -3.60 36.14
C PHE A 672 1.37 -2.26 36.88
N LEU A 673 0.23 -1.54 36.85
CA LEU A 673 0.13 -0.24 37.50
C LEU A 673 0.16 -0.34 39.02
N ALA A 674 -0.41 -1.39 39.62
CA ALA A 674 -0.30 -1.62 41.06
C ALA A 674 1.18 -1.81 41.46
N ILE A 675 1.96 -2.60 40.72
CA ILE A 675 3.39 -2.75 41.01
C ILE A 675 4.15 -1.42 40.82
N VAL A 676 3.89 -0.68 39.74
CA VAL A 676 4.61 0.58 39.48
C VAL A 676 4.22 1.69 40.45
N VAL A 677 2.93 1.86 40.75
CA VAL A 677 2.43 2.97 41.58
C VAL A 677 2.51 2.64 43.06
N TRP A 678 2.20 1.41 43.46
CA TRP A 678 2.14 0.99 44.85
C TRP A 678 3.45 0.35 45.30
N HIS A 679 3.85 -0.80 44.73
CA HIS A 679 5.02 -1.55 45.18
C HIS A 679 6.32 -0.75 45.08
N PHE A 680 6.63 -0.20 43.90
CA PHE A 680 7.87 0.55 43.68
C PHE A 680 7.91 1.82 44.52
N TYR A 681 6.78 2.44 44.84
CA TYR A 681 6.77 3.55 45.77
C TYR A 681 7.30 3.13 47.14
N PHE A 682 6.74 2.08 47.75
CA PHE A 682 7.15 1.67 49.09
C PHE A 682 8.55 1.07 49.15
N VAL A 683 9.03 0.47 48.05
CA VAL A 683 10.34 -0.17 48.03
C VAL A 683 11.48 0.75 47.57
N ILE A 684 11.23 1.70 46.66
CA ILE A 684 12.25 2.56 46.01
C ILE A 684 12.08 4.03 46.40
N PHE A 685 10.87 4.57 46.28
CA PHE A 685 10.64 6.02 46.39
C PHE A 685 10.23 6.51 47.79
N ASN A 686 10.00 5.61 48.74
CA ASN A 686 9.71 5.95 50.13
C ASN A 686 10.91 6.72 50.73
N PRO A 687 10.72 7.97 51.19
CA PRO A 687 11.82 8.79 51.71
C PRO A 687 12.59 8.16 52.86
N ASP A 688 11.97 7.27 53.64
CA ASP A 688 12.59 6.66 54.83
C ASP A 688 13.67 5.64 54.44
N ILE A 689 13.53 4.97 53.28
CA ILE A 689 14.43 3.89 52.82
C ILE A 689 15.08 4.17 51.45
N TYR A 690 15.04 5.43 51.00
CA TYR A 690 15.63 5.84 49.73
C TYR A 690 17.16 5.63 49.71
N PRO A 691 17.75 5.06 48.64
CA PRO A 691 17.18 4.85 47.31
C PRO A 691 16.38 3.56 47.11
N MET A 692 16.50 2.56 47.98
CA MET A 692 15.71 1.32 47.93
C MET A 692 15.93 0.46 49.18
N SER A 693 14.90 -0.26 49.66
CA SER A 693 15.08 -1.32 50.65
C SER A 693 15.92 -2.47 50.11
N LEU A 694 16.98 -2.86 50.83
CA LEU A 694 17.83 -3.99 50.44
C LEU A 694 17.35 -5.33 51.00
N ALA A 695 16.18 -5.39 51.64
CA ALA A 695 15.63 -6.60 52.23
C ALA A 695 15.44 -7.74 51.20
N TRP A 696 14.97 -7.41 49.99
CA TRP A 696 14.74 -8.38 48.92
C TRP A 696 16.04 -8.96 48.33
N PHE A 697 17.16 -8.24 48.46
CA PHE A 697 18.47 -8.67 47.96
C PHE A 697 19.33 -9.30 49.07
N LYS A 698 19.53 -8.60 50.19
CA LYS A 698 20.37 -9.05 51.32
C LYS A 698 19.64 -9.95 52.32
N GLY A 699 18.32 -9.83 52.41
CA GLY A 699 17.50 -10.59 53.36
C GLY A 699 17.35 -9.93 54.74
N THR A 700 18.09 -8.86 55.02
CA THR A 700 18.16 -8.20 56.35
C THR A 700 17.85 -6.71 56.27
N ILE A 701 17.36 -6.15 57.37
CA ILE A 701 17.09 -4.71 57.57
C ILE A 701 17.70 -4.21 58.88
N THR A 702 17.99 -2.91 58.98
CA THR A 702 18.60 -2.29 60.16
C THR A 702 17.60 -2.09 61.30
N GLU A 703 18.10 -1.83 62.51
CA GLU A 703 17.25 -1.53 63.66
C GLU A 703 16.43 -0.25 63.49
N GLU A 704 17.01 0.77 62.83
CA GLU A 704 16.31 2.01 62.47
C GLU A 704 15.14 1.75 61.53
N GLU A 705 15.37 0.99 60.45
CA GLU A 705 14.32 0.59 59.49
C GLU A 705 13.20 -0.21 60.19
N MET A 706 13.57 -1.12 61.11
CA MET A 706 12.61 -1.87 61.93
C MET A 706 11.79 -0.98 62.85
N ALA A 707 12.40 0.04 63.47
CA ALA A 707 11.70 0.94 64.38
C ALA A 707 10.75 1.88 63.64
N GLU A 708 11.13 2.36 62.46
CA GLU A 708 10.32 3.29 61.69
C GLU A 708 9.15 2.60 60.97
N GLU A 709 9.35 1.42 60.38
CA GLU A 709 8.33 0.73 59.56
C GLU A 709 7.62 -0.42 60.30
N HIS A 710 8.27 -1.10 61.26
CA HIS A 710 7.73 -2.29 61.94
C HIS A 710 7.86 -2.27 63.48
N PRO A 711 7.40 -1.19 64.17
CA PRO A 711 7.69 -0.97 65.59
C PRO A 711 7.17 -2.08 66.51
N LEU A 712 6.00 -2.67 66.24
CA LEU A 712 5.44 -3.73 67.09
C LEU A 712 6.16 -5.08 66.92
N GLU A 713 6.80 -5.31 65.78
CA GLU A 713 7.66 -6.48 65.60
C GLU A 713 8.97 -6.31 66.37
N LEU A 714 9.58 -5.13 66.29
CA LEU A 714 10.81 -4.82 67.03
C LEU A 714 10.60 -4.94 68.54
N GLU A 715 9.50 -4.40 69.08
CA GLU A 715 9.14 -4.51 70.50
C GLU A 715 9.03 -5.97 70.95
N ARG A 716 8.40 -6.84 70.13
CA ARG A 716 8.28 -8.28 70.45
C ARG A 716 9.62 -9.00 70.39
N ILE A 717 10.47 -8.69 69.40
CA ILE A 717 11.81 -9.30 69.28
C ILE A 717 12.67 -8.89 70.48
N LYS A 718 12.72 -7.60 70.83
CA LYS A 718 13.48 -7.10 71.98
C LYS A 718 12.99 -7.70 73.28
N LYS A 719 11.67 -7.81 73.47
CA LYS A 719 11.08 -8.47 74.64
C LYS A 719 11.52 -9.93 74.74
N LYS A 720 11.45 -10.68 73.63
CA LYS A 720 11.88 -12.08 73.60
C LYS A 720 13.38 -12.24 73.88
N GLN A 721 14.22 -11.38 73.30
CA GLN A 721 15.66 -11.37 73.57
C GLN A 721 15.99 -11.01 75.02
N ALA A 722 15.20 -10.13 75.65
CA ALA A 722 15.35 -9.82 77.08
C ALA A 722 14.95 -11.02 77.94
N GLU A 723 13.83 -11.69 77.63
CA GLU A 723 13.41 -12.92 78.32
C GLU A 723 14.42 -14.07 78.16
N GLU A 724 15.02 -14.23 76.98
CA GLU A 724 16.06 -15.22 76.71
C GLU A 724 17.38 -14.88 77.44
N ARG A 725 17.77 -13.60 77.48
CA ARG A 725 18.92 -13.13 78.27
C ARG A 725 18.73 -13.41 79.75
N MET A 726 17.58 -13.03 80.30
CA MET A 726 17.24 -13.32 81.70
C MET A 726 17.27 -14.82 82.00
N LYS A 727 16.75 -15.67 81.11
CA LYS A 727 16.84 -17.14 81.27
C LYS A 727 18.28 -17.66 81.21
N SER A 728 19.13 -17.09 80.34
CA SER A 728 20.53 -17.49 80.22
C SER A 728 21.34 -17.08 81.45
N GLU A 729 21.09 -15.88 82.00
CA GLU A 729 21.72 -15.37 83.22
C GLU A 729 21.33 -16.23 84.43
N GLN A 730 20.04 -16.58 84.55
CA GLN A 730 19.57 -17.49 85.60
C GLN A 730 20.18 -18.90 85.48
N SER A 731 20.33 -19.43 84.27
CA SER A 731 20.98 -20.75 84.07
C SER A 731 22.48 -20.75 84.33
N SER A 732 23.13 -19.58 84.32
CA SER A 732 24.56 -19.43 84.63
C SER A 732 24.85 -19.14 86.10
N GLU A 733 23.85 -18.71 86.87
CA GLU A 733 23.96 -18.57 88.34
C GLU A 733 23.67 -19.89 89.08
N ASP A 734 22.95 -20.82 88.43
CA ASP A 734 22.63 -22.17 88.96
C ASP A 734 23.67 -23.26 88.57
N ALA A 735 24.73 -22.90 87.84
CA ALA A 735 25.84 -23.78 87.43
C ALA A 735 27.15 -23.36 88.10
#